data_AF-A0A6F8YVB0-F1
#
_entry.id   AF-A0A6F8YVB0-F1
#
_cell.length_a   1.000
_cell.length_b   1.000
_cell.length_c   1.000
_cell.angle_alpha   90.00
_cell.angle_beta   90.00
_cell.angle_gamma   90.00
#
_symmetry.space_group_name_H-M   'P 1'
#
loop_
_entity.id
_entity.type
_entity.pdbx_description
1 polymer ?
#
loop_
_entity_poly.entity_id
_entity_poly.type
_entity_poly.pdbx_seq_one_letter_code
_entity_poly.pdbx_strand_id
1 'polypeptide(L)'
;MNDETPVDGTADEAPVVVGFDLGHGETALAKADPDADTPPEVLDLPGAERRQHITAVAVQADRVLIGRSALVAPDAELHTEFKRQEFDDPTVSRPVRLFVGRLLGDVHAAGVLPATRRVRFTFGAPSSWGDQQRETYAELLRAAIPDEVAVEHVEVVKESRAAMLYARDSGEIRTGGGLASTALIVDLGSSTADYTYVEEGVVTQFVDTGNPDLGAALIDDAIRLLVTRAHPRGAEIDDVVGSTANTTQLRRFRLACREAKEKFFRIAPEQFVLNPHDSALVLHRIQLPDGSRLSVEIELRPAQMDAALDASQPRLGGRSWRQAFRDDLTRVLAKCALPPELVLLTGGPSRMPFVLEIARELAGADRVALGSEPESAIARGLAVAGRIGIRTDRFERDLDELIGSGEIERAVRAELPELAAAMATAAAAGMTERHVIPAFRSWRSGHVDTLRNVVRRVAEGVNDDMSPEKSTRLAIVVAAWQNRLRPRVDELTRPICDRAGLDPGRMKLPPVEVRSGRVTVAVNTGVATDSINTLGNLVTVVVAGVLAMTLFGSGIALLATTGPFAVVVAFVVALFVLRYGKEAAMERAMDINFPVLARKLKGEGELVAELRASAPRKEAELAAQLKAQILKESADKLTDAITREVVAELRDLSRVAQLQIV
;
A
#
# COMPACT_ATOMS: atom_id res chain seq x y z
N MET A 1 -32.75 41.22 -15.25
CA MET A 1 -31.32 41.32 -14.93
C MET A 1 -31.17 40.81 -13.49
N ASN A 2 -31.28 39.49 -13.34
CA ASN A 2 -31.00 38.81 -12.08
C ASN A 2 -29.72 38.04 -12.35
N ASP A 3 -28.67 38.50 -11.70
CA ASP A 3 -27.31 37.99 -11.78
C ASP A 3 -27.24 36.78 -10.84
N GLU A 4 -27.37 35.58 -11.40
CA GLU A 4 -27.06 34.34 -10.70
C GLU A 4 -25.54 34.19 -10.68
N THR A 5 -24.94 34.60 -9.57
CA THR A 5 -23.58 34.20 -9.19
C THR A 5 -23.47 32.66 -9.25
N PRO A 6 -22.42 32.11 -9.88
CA PRO A 6 -22.21 30.67 -9.90
C PRO A 6 -21.92 30.20 -8.47
N VAL A 7 -22.70 29.21 -8.03
CA VAL A 7 -22.45 28.48 -6.78
C VAL A 7 -21.11 27.79 -6.94
N ASP A 8 -20.11 28.32 -6.24
CA ASP A 8 -18.81 27.68 -6.03
C ASP A 8 -19.09 26.29 -5.43
N GLY A 9 -18.86 25.24 -6.22
CA GLY A 9 -19.02 23.86 -5.76
C GLY A 9 -18.14 23.67 -4.53
N THR A 10 -18.73 23.21 -3.42
CA THR A 10 -18.04 23.07 -2.14
C THR A 10 -16.76 22.24 -2.32
N ALA A 11 -15.60 22.89 -2.22
CA ALA A 11 -14.28 22.29 -2.37
C ALA A 11 -13.98 21.12 -1.38
N ASP A 12 -14.90 20.88 -0.45
CA ASP A 12 -14.81 19.95 0.68
C ASP A 12 -15.48 18.58 0.43
N GLU A 13 -16.30 18.44 -0.62
CA GLU A 13 -16.92 17.13 -0.93
C GLU A 13 -15.96 16.26 -1.75
N ALA A 14 -15.80 14.99 -1.36
CA ALA A 14 -14.91 14.06 -2.03
C ALA A 14 -15.34 13.85 -3.51
N PRO A 15 -14.40 13.68 -4.46
CA PRO A 15 -14.77 13.49 -5.85
C PRO A 15 -15.51 12.15 -6.03
N VAL A 16 -16.50 12.13 -6.91
CA VAL A 16 -17.14 10.86 -7.31
C VAL A 16 -16.15 10.07 -8.17
N VAL A 17 -16.06 8.77 -7.94
CA VAL A 17 -15.21 7.89 -8.73
C VAL A 17 -16.01 7.30 -9.88
N VAL A 18 -15.44 7.32 -11.08
CA VAL A 18 -15.98 6.63 -12.25
C VAL A 18 -14.95 5.63 -12.77
N GLY A 19 -15.25 4.35 -12.62
CA GLY A 19 -14.52 3.28 -13.27
C GLY A 19 -14.96 3.17 -14.73
N PHE A 20 -14.02 3.33 -15.65
CA PHE A 20 -14.26 3.35 -17.09
C PHE A 20 -13.53 2.18 -17.75
N ASP A 21 -14.28 1.14 -18.09
CA ASP A 21 -13.78 0.02 -18.86
C ASP A 21 -13.95 0.30 -20.36
N LEU A 22 -12.89 0.79 -21.00
CA LEU A 22 -12.84 0.93 -22.45
C LEU A 22 -12.37 -0.40 -23.05
N GLY A 23 -13.24 -1.39 -23.22
CA GLY A 23 -12.85 -2.66 -23.83
C GLY A 23 -12.69 -2.57 -25.36
N HIS A 24 -12.01 -3.55 -25.96
CA HIS A 24 -11.83 -3.63 -27.42
C HIS A 24 -13.15 -3.76 -28.19
N GLY A 25 -14.13 -4.46 -27.62
CA GLY A 25 -15.42 -4.73 -28.25
C GLY A 25 -16.59 -4.02 -27.58
N GLU A 26 -16.55 -3.86 -26.26
CA GLU A 26 -17.60 -3.23 -25.46
C GLU A 26 -17.00 -2.29 -24.43
N THR A 27 -17.79 -1.31 -23.99
CA THR A 27 -17.44 -0.31 -23.00
C THR A 27 -18.52 -0.25 -21.93
N ALA A 28 -18.10 -0.21 -20.66
CA ALA A 28 -18.98 -0.05 -19.51
C ALA A 28 -18.40 0.95 -18.52
N LEU A 29 -19.29 1.67 -17.81
CA LEU A 29 -18.90 2.58 -16.73
C LEU A 29 -19.62 2.18 -15.44
N ALA A 30 -18.94 2.35 -14.31
CA ALA A 30 -19.52 2.26 -12.98
C ALA A 30 -19.12 3.47 -12.15
N LYS A 31 -20.01 3.94 -11.26
CA LYS A 31 -19.71 5.01 -10.31
C LYS A 31 -19.64 4.48 -8.88
N ALA A 32 -18.79 5.09 -8.09
CA ALA A 32 -18.66 4.84 -6.66
C ALA A 32 -18.55 6.17 -5.92
N ASP A 33 -19.31 6.31 -4.82
CA ASP A 33 -19.04 7.35 -3.85
C ASP A 33 -17.88 6.86 -2.95
N PRO A 34 -16.81 7.65 -2.76
CA PRO A 34 -15.71 7.27 -1.87
C PRO A 34 -16.12 7.16 -0.40
N ASP A 35 -17.15 7.89 0.02
CA ASP A 35 -17.62 7.92 1.41
C ASP A 35 -18.70 6.86 1.70
N ALA A 36 -19.19 6.15 0.68
CA ALA A 36 -20.16 5.07 0.82
C ALA A 36 -19.53 3.69 0.68
N ASP A 37 -19.94 2.75 1.55
CA ASP A 37 -19.56 1.33 1.47
C ASP A 37 -20.50 0.52 0.56
N THR A 38 -21.35 1.19 -0.22
CA THR A 38 -22.20 0.51 -1.19
C THR A 38 -21.38 0.04 -2.39
N PRO A 39 -21.72 -1.13 -2.99
CA PRO A 39 -21.10 -1.58 -4.22
C PRO A 39 -21.20 -0.51 -5.33
N PRO A 40 -20.20 -0.39 -6.22
CA PRO A 40 -20.27 0.55 -7.33
C PRO A 40 -21.50 0.31 -8.22
N GLU A 41 -22.17 1.39 -8.62
CA GLU A 41 -23.36 1.36 -9.47
C GLU A 41 -22.96 1.40 -10.95
N VAL A 42 -23.39 0.41 -11.73
CA VAL A 42 -23.19 0.41 -13.20
C VAL A 42 -24.10 1.44 -13.84
N LEU A 43 -23.54 2.30 -14.67
CA LEU A 43 -24.25 3.41 -15.28
C LEU A 43 -25.13 2.95 -16.45
N ASP A 44 -26.35 3.47 -16.51
CA ASP A 44 -27.21 3.38 -17.69
C ASP A 44 -26.70 4.39 -18.74
N LEU A 45 -25.92 3.90 -19.71
CA LEU A 45 -25.31 4.75 -20.74
C LEU A 45 -26.33 5.13 -21.83
N PRO A 46 -26.47 6.41 -22.21
CA PRO A 46 -27.37 6.82 -23.29
C PRO A 46 -27.09 6.10 -24.61
N GLY A 47 -28.10 5.44 -25.19
CA GLY A 47 -27.98 4.70 -26.44
C GLY A 47 -27.30 3.32 -26.33
N ALA A 48 -26.96 2.86 -25.12
CA ALA A 48 -26.43 1.52 -24.88
C ALA A 48 -27.54 0.47 -24.76
N GLU A 49 -27.20 -0.78 -25.09
CA GLU A 49 -28.02 -1.94 -24.77
C GLU A 49 -27.44 -2.61 -23.53
N ARG A 50 -28.29 -3.02 -22.57
CA ARG A 50 -27.85 -3.71 -21.35
C ARG A 50 -26.73 -3.00 -20.58
N ARG A 51 -26.72 -1.65 -20.59
CA ARG A 51 -25.72 -0.81 -19.91
C ARG A 51 -24.31 -0.85 -20.50
N GLN A 52 -24.17 -1.35 -21.74
CA GLN A 52 -22.89 -1.45 -22.42
C GLN A 52 -22.96 -0.85 -23.81
N HIS A 53 -21.93 -0.08 -24.16
CA HIS A 53 -21.75 0.40 -25.53
C HIS A 53 -20.86 -0.55 -26.30
N ILE A 54 -21.22 -0.84 -27.55
CA ILE A 54 -20.24 -1.41 -28.47
C ILE A 54 -19.13 -0.36 -28.66
N THR A 55 -17.86 -0.76 -28.54
CA THR A 55 -16.70 0.13 -28.72
C THR A 55 -16.49 0.42 -30.21
N ALA A 56 -17.35 1.27 -30.74
CA ALA A 56 -17.37 1.71 -32.12
C ALA A 56 -17.65 3.22 -32.16
N VAL A 57 -16.94 3.92 -33.05
CA VAL A 57 -17.16 5.34 -33.31
C VAL A 57 -17.20 5.57 -34.81
N ALA A 58 -18.10 6.43 -35.27
CA ALA A 58 -18.19 6.82 -36.66
C ALA A 58 -18.34 8.34 -36.80
N VAL A 59 -17.74 8.89 -37.84
CA VAL A 59 -17.92 10.30 -38.22
C VAL A 59 -18.79 10.35 -39.47
N GLN A 60 -19.93 11.02 -39.37
CA GLN A 60 -20.87 11.22 -40.47
C GLN A 60 -21.29 12.68 -40.53
N ALA A 61 -20.93 13.39 -41.62
CA ALA A 61 -21.27 14.80 -41.82
C ALA A 61 -21.02 15.66 -40.56
N ASP A 62 -19.79 15.58 -40.04
CA ASP A 62 -19.31 16.24 -38.81
C ASP A 62 -19.98 15.83 -37.50
N ARG A 63 -20.89 14.84 -37.52
CA ARG A 63 -21.47 14.25 -36.32
C ARG A 63 -20.67 13.04 -35.88
N VAL A 64 -20.32 13.02 -34.59
CA VAL A 64 -19.74 11.84 -33.93
C VAL A 64 -20.86 10.94 -33.43
N LEU A 65 -20.87 9.70 -33.92
CA LEU A 65 -21.77 8.63 -33.52
C LEU A 65 -20.96 7.57 -32.78
N ILE A 66 -21.52 6.99 -31.71
CA ILE A 66 -20.89 5.90 -30.96
C ILE A 66 -21.83 4.69 -30.83
N GLY A 67 -21.30 3.54 -30.45
CA GLY A 67 -22.10 2.34 -30.17
C GLY A 67 -22.77 1.76 -31.40
N ARG A 68 -23.99 1.22 -31.23
CA ARG A 68 -24.76 0.63 -32.34
C ARG A 68 -25.09 1.67 -33.43
N SER A 69 -25.27 2.93 -33.07
CA SER A 69 -25.50 4.03 -34.02
C SER A 69 -24.33 4.25 -34.98
N ALA A 70 -23.09 4.10 -34.51
CA ALA A 70 -21.90 4.18 -35.37
C ALA A 70 -21.89 3.06 -36.42
N LEU A 71 -22.31 1.86 -36.03
CA LEU A 71 -22.25 0.67 -36.88
C LEU A 71 -23.25 0.70 -38.03
N VAL A 72 -24.44 1.26 -37.81
CA VAL A 72 -25.51 1.33 -38.82
C VAL A 72 -25.47 2.58 -39.69
N ALA A 73 -24.59 3.54 -39.38
CA ALA A 73 -24.48 4.79 -40.10
C ALA A 73 -24.04 4.57 -41.57
N PRO A 74 -24.85 4.94 -42.58
CA PRO A 74 -24.43 4.85 -43.97
C PRO A 74 -23.32 5.87 -44.26
N ASP A 75 -22.39 5.50 -45.14
CA ASP A 75 -21.34 6.39 -45.66
C ASP A 75 -20.51 7.12 -44.58
N ALA A 76 -20.32 6.46 -43.42
CA ALA A 76 -19.57 7.01 -42.29
C ALA A 76 -18.15 6.42 -42.19
N GLU A 77 -17.21 7.24 -41.72
CA GLU A 77 -15.86 6.80 -41.38
C GLU A 77 -15.92 5.99 -40.07
N LEU A 78 -16.00 4.66 -40.17
CA LEU A 78 -16.16 3.76 -39.03
C LEU A 78 -14.81 3.31 -38.46
N HIS A 79 -14.64 3.49 -37.16
CA HIS A 79 -13.54 2.93 -36.38
C HIS A 79 -14.07 1.97 -35.32
N THR A 80 -13.48 0.78 -35.26
CA THR A 80 -13.65 -0.24 -34.21
C THR A 80 -12.27 -0.74 -33.79
N GLU A 81 -12.16 -1.52 -32.71
CA GLU A 81 -10.90 -2.18 -32.31
C GLU A 81 -9.71 -1.18 -32.22
N PHE A 82 -10.00 0.06 -31.85
CA PHE A 82 -9.02 1.16 -31.89
C PHE A 82 -8.21 1.30 -30.60
N LYS A 83 -8.56 0.58 -29.52
CA LYS A 83 -7.76 0.55 -28.29
C LYS A 83 -6.49 -0.28 -28.52
N ARG A 84 -5.39 0.39 -28.83
CA ARG A 84 -4.08 -0.21 -29.05
C ARG A 84 -2.99 0.66 -28.41
N GLN A 85 -1.78 0.13 -28.28
CA GLN A 85 -0.68 0.78 -27.56
C GLN A 85 0.01 1.90 -28.37
N GLU A 86 -0.25 2.00 -29.67
CA GLU A 86 0.37 2.98 -30.56
C GLU A 86 -0.35 4.34 -30.50
N PHE A 87 -0.30 5.04 -29.36
CA PHE A 87 -1.07 6.28 -29.16
C PHE A 87 -0.64 7.45 -30.04
N ASP A 88 0.60 7.46 -30.53
CA ASP A 88 1.08 8.46 -31.49
C ASP A 88 0.46 8.28 -32.89
N ASP A 89 -0.12 7.10 -33.17
CA ASP A 89 -0.85 6.86 -34.41
C ASP A 89 -2.21 7.58 -34.38
N PRO A 90 -2.48 8.51 -35.32
CA PRO A 90 -3.78 9.17 -35.43
C PRO A 90 -4.95 8.20 -35.60
N THR A 91 -4.72 7.01 -36.17
CA THR A 91 -5.76 5.97 -36.34
C THR A 91 -6.16 5.30 -35.02
N VAL A 92 -5.40 5.52 -33.94
CA VAL A 92 -5.67 5.09 -32.57
C VAL A 92 -6.19 6.28 -31.76
N SER A 93 -5.42 7.37 -31.69
CA SER A 93 -5.73 8.49 -30.79
C SER A 93 -6.97 9.29 -31.18
N ARG A 94 -7.26 9.47 -32.48
CA ARG A 94 -8.47 10.18 -32.93
C ARG A 94 -9.75 9.42 -32.52
N PRO A 95 -9.95 8.14 -32.86
CA PRO A 95 -11.16 7.43 -32.46
C PRO A 95 -11.31 7.27 -30.95
N VAL A 96 -10.22 7.12 -30.18
CA VAL A 96 -10.29 7.16 -28.70
C VAL A 96 -10.87 8.48 -28.22
N ARG A 97 -10.34 9.62 -28.70
CA ARG A 97 -10.83 10.96 -28.33
C ARG A 97 -12.29 11.17 -28.69
N LEU A 98 -12.66 10.81 -29.92
CA LEU A 98 -14.04 10.94 -30.40
C LEU A 98 -15.01 10.10 -29.58
N PHE A 99 -14.65 8.84 -29.29
CA PHE A 99 -15.52 7.93 -28.56
C PHE A 99 -15.69 8.35 -27.09
N VAL A 100 -14.58 8.59 -26.38
CA VAL A 100 -14.59 8.98 -24.96
C VAL A 100 -15.27 10.34 -24.77
N GLY A 101 -14.92 11.34 -25.58
CA GLY A 101 -15.51 12.66 -25.50
C GLY A 101 -17.00 12.65 -25.78
N ARG A 102 -17.43 11.91 -26.81
CA ARG A 102 -18.86 11.76 -27.11
C ARG A 102 -19.61 11.05 -25.99
N LEU A 103 -19.08 9.93 -25.48
CA LEU A 103 -19.74 9.15 -24.44
C LEU A 103 -19.88 9.96 -23.14
N LEU A 104 -18.81 10.60 -22.68
CA LEU A 104 -18.85 11.40 -21.46
C LEU A 104 -19.72 12.65 -21.62
N GLY A 105 -19.74 13.25 -22.82
CA GLY A 105 -20.67 14.34 -23.14
C GLY A 105 -22.13 13.90 -23.05
N ASP A 106 -22.47 12.75 -23.62
CA ASP A 106 -23.83 12.19 -23.54
C ASP A 106 -24.21 11.82 -22.09
N VAL A 107 -23.29 11.23 -21.32
CA VAL A 107 -23.50 10.86 -19.90
C VAL A 107 -23.67 12.12 -19.03
N HIS A 108 -22.87 13.16 -19.25
CA HIS A 108 -23.00 14.44 -18.55
C HIS A 108 -24.32 15.14 -18.87
N ALA A 109 -24.67 15.23 -20.15
CA ALA A 109 -25.93 15.84 -20.60
C ALA A 109 -27.18 15.10 -20.07
N ALA A 110 -27.08 13.79 -19.86
CA ALA A 110 -28.13 12.99 -19.24
C ALA A 110 -28.24 13.15 -17.71
N GLY A 111 -27.34 13.91 -17.07
CA GLY A 111 -27.33 14.11 -15.62
C GLY A 111 -26.92 12.87 -14.82
N VAL A 112 -26.25 11.90 -15.47
CA VAL A 112 -25.80 10.65 -14.83
C VAL A 112 -24.60 10.92 -13.91
N LEU A 113 -23.74 11.88 -14.30
CA LEU A 113 -22.66 12.39 -13.45
C LEU A 113 -23.16 13.62 -12.66
N PRO A 114 -22.73 13.78 -11.40
CA PRO A 114 -23.11 14.93 -10.59
C PRO A 114 -22.55 16.23 -11.18
N ALA A 115 -23.41 17.23 -11.37
CA ALA A 115 -23.03 18.51 -11.94
C ALA A 115 -22.13 19.37 -11.02
N THR A 116 -22.19 19.14 -9.70
CA THR A 116 -21.53 19.98 -8.68
C THR A 116 -20.31 19.34 -8.04
N ARG A 117 -20.03 18.05 -8.31
CA ARG A 117 -18.90 17.32 -7.72
C ARG A 117 -17.83 17.07 -8.78
N ARG A 118 -16.57 17.18 -8.37
CA ARG A 118 -15.46 16.76 -9.22
C ARG A 118 -15.49 15.24 -9.41
N VAL A 119 -14.95 14.77 -10.54
CA VAL A 119 -14.92 13.36 -10.91
C VAL A 119 -13.47 12.85 -10.99
N ARG A 120 -13.19 11.72 -10.32
CA ARG A 120 -11.97 10.94 -10.51
C ARG A 120 -12.28 9.81 -11.48
N PHE A 121 -11.59 9.75 -12.60
CA PHE A 121 -11.73 8.66 -13.57
C PHE A 121 -10.63 7.62 -13.41
N THR A 122 -11.02 6.37 -13.29
CA THR A 122 -10.10 5.22 -13.27
C THR A 122 -10.34 4.38 -14.52
N PHE A 123 -9.41 4.40 -15.46
CA PHE A 123 -9.52 3.67 -16.72
C PHE A 123 -8.80 2.32 -16.69
N GLY A 124 -9.38 1.32 -17.35
CA GLY A 124 -8.77 0.01 -17.54
C GLY A 124 -7.76 -0.03 -18.69
N ALA A 125 -6.61 -0.68 -18.48
CA ALA A 125 -5.66 -1.03 -19.53
C ALA A 125 -5.24 -2.51 -19.48
N PRO A 126 -4.87 -3.11 -20.62
CA PRO A 126 -4.32 -4.47 -20.67
C PRO A 126 -3.08 -4.61 -19.79
N SER A 127 -2.91 -5.78 -19.18
CA SER A 127 -1.80 -6.07 -18.25
C SER A 127 -0.41 -6.00 -18.90
N SER A 128 -0.35 -6.17 -20.23
CA SER A 128 0.88 -6.09 -21.03
C SER A 128 1.42 -4.66 -21.19
N TRP A 129 0.63 -3.63 -20.89
CA TRP A 129 1.06 -2.25 -21.03
C TRP A 129 1.93 -1.82 -19.84
N GLY A 130 3.16 -1.38 -20.11
CA GLY A 130 4.09 -0.86 -19.12
C GLY A 130 3.70 0.53 -18.61
N ASP A 131 4.41 1.00 -17.58
CA ASP A 131 4.06 2.22 -16.84
C ASP A 131 4.01 3.47 -17.74
N GLN A 132 5.05 3.67 -18.56
CA GLN A 132 5.12 4.77 -19.53
C GLN A 132 3.93 4.77 -20.52
N GLN A 133 3.51 3.59 -20.99
CA GLN A 133 2.39 3.47 -21.93
C GLN A 133 1.07 3.87 -21.26
N ARG A 134 0.88 3.48 -19.99
CA ARG A 134 -0.31 3.85 -19.23
C ARG A 134 -0.35 5.34 -18.91
N GLU A 135 0.79 5.98 -18.67
CA GLU A 135 0.91 7.43 -18.52
C GLU A 135 0.50 8.17 -19.81
N THR A 136 1.06 7.79 -20.95
CA THR A 136 0.69 8.39 -22.26
C THR A 136 -0.79 8.16 -22.58
N TYR A 137 -1.34 6.98 -22.25
CA TYR A 137 -2.77 6.73 -22.39
C TYR A 137 -3.62 7.61 -21.47
N ALA A 138 -3.19 7.84 -20.23
CA ALA A 138 -3.87 8.74 -19.29
C ALA A 138 -3.91 10.19 -19.80
N GLU A 139 -2.84 10.66 -20.44
CA GLU A 139 -2.80 11.98 -21.09
C GLU A 139 -3.78 12.08 -22.25
N LEU A 140 -3.79 11.07 -23.13
CA LEU A 140 -4.74 10.99 -24.24
C LEU A 140 -6.19 10.99 -23.75
N LEU A 141 -6.48 10.22 -22.70
CA LEU A 141 -7.81 10.14 -22.10
C LEU A 141 -8.20 11.46 -21.44
N ARG A 142 -7.30 12.10 -20.69
CA ARG A 142 -7.54 13.41 -20.08
C ARG A 142 -7.89 14.45 -21.13
N ALA A 143 -7.19 14.47 -22.26
CA ALA A 143 -7.48 15.36 -23.38
C ALA A 143 -8.77 15.02 -24.16
N ALA A 144 -9.35 13.83 -23.94
CA ALA A 144 -10.61 13.41 -24.55
C ALA A 144 -11.85 13.79 -23.73
N ILE A 145 -11.68 14.06 -22.43
CA ILE A 145 -12.79 14.38 -21.53
C ILE A 145 -13.31 15.79 -21.87
N PRO A 146 -14.64 16.00 -22.02
CA PRO A 146 -15.20 17.33 -22.27
C PRO A 146 -14.91 18.33 -21.14
N ASP A 147 -14.69 19.60 -21.49
CA ASP A 147 -14.36 20.67 -20.53
C ASP A 147 -15.47 20.92 -19.50
N GLU A 148 -16.73 20.56 -19.82
CA GLU A 148 -17.88 20.68 -18.92
C GLU A 148 -17.84 19.68 -17.76
N VAL A 149 -17.04 18.62 -17.87
CA VAL A 149 -16.86 17.63 -16.80
C VAL A 149 -15.74 18.12 -15.87
N ALA A 150 -16.08 18.43 -14.62
CA ALA A 150 -15.11 18.85 -13.61
C ALA A 150 -14.20 17.68 -13.19
N VAL A 151 -13.07 17.48 -13.87
CA VAL A 151 -12.12 16.40 -13.57
C VAL A 151 -11.23 16.76 -12.38
N GLU A 152 -11.13 15.86 -11.40
CA GLU A 152 -10.13 15.94 -10.33
C GLU A 152 -8.86 15.18 -10.72
N HIS A 153 -9.01 13.93 -11.16
CA HIS A 153 -7.87 13.09 -11.54
C HIS A 153 -8.26 12.05 -12.60
N VAL A 154 -7.26 11.63 -13.39
CA VAL A 154 -7.38 10.54 -14.38
C VAL A 154 -6.21 9.61 -14.12
N GLU A 155 -6.54 8.37 -13.77
CA GLU A 155 -5.58 7.29 -13.58
C GLU A 155 -5.90 6.10 -14.50
N VAL A 156 -4.88 5.30 -14.78
CA VAL A 156 -4.99 4.09 -15.58
C VAL A 156 -4.49 2.90 -14.76
N VAL A 157 -5.37 1.93 -14.57
CA VAL A 157 -5.14 0.73 -13.78
C VAL A 157 -5.26 -0.49 -14.68
N LYS A 158 -4.48 -1.55 -14.38
CA LYS A 158 -4.60 -2.83 -15.09
C LYS A 158 -6.01 -3.40 -14.92
N GLU A 159 -6.60 -3.88 -16.02
CA GLU A 159 -7.92 -4.54 -16.02
C GLU A 159 -7.94 -5.77 -15.11
N SER A 160 -6.86 -6.55 -15.07
CA SER A 160 -6.71 -7.68 -14.15
C SER A 160 -6.79 -7.28 -12.67
N ARG A 161 -6.20 -6.15 -12.29
CA ARG A 161 -6.29 -5.60 -10.93
C ARG A 161 -7.72 -5.19 -10.62
N ALA A 162 -8.42 -4.59 -11.58
CA ALA A 162 -9.83 -4.24 -11.41
C ALA A 162 -10.71 -5.50 -11.23
N ALA A 163 -10.54 -6.51 -12.08
CA ALA A 163 -11.25 -7.79 -11.97
C ALA A 163 -11.08 -8.41 -10.56
N MET A 164 -9.86 -8.38 -10.03
CA MET A 164 -9.55 -8.85 -8.67
C MET A 164 -10.27 -8.04 -7.60
N LEU A 165 -10.20 -6.71 -7.68
CA LEU A 165 -10.84 -5.83 -6.70
C LEU A 165 -12.36 -6.01 -6.70
N TYR A 166 -12.96 -6.17 -7.88
CA TYR A 166 -14.38 -6.53 -8.00
C TYR A 166 -14.68 -7.86 -7.32
N ALA A 167 -13.93 -8.92 -7.62
CA ALA A 167 -14.14 -10.25 -7.06
C ALA A 167 -13.97 -10.27 -5.52
N ARG A 168 -13.07 -9.44 -4.98
CA ARG A 168 -12.91 -9.23 -3.53
C ARG A 168 -14.12 -8.51 -2.94
N ASP A 169 -14.53 -7.40 -3.56
CA ASP A 169 -15.64 -6.54 -3.11
C ASP A 169 -17.00 -7.26 -3.18
N SER A 170 -17.24 -8.02 -4.24
CA SER A 170 -18.47 -8.82 -4.45
C SER A 170 -18.55 -10.05 -3.53
N GLY A 171 -17.44 -10.43 -2.89
CA GLY A 171 -17.34 -11.63 -2.06
C GLY A 171 -17.24 -12.94 -2.85
N GLU A 172 -16.97 -12.88 -4.15
CA GLU A 172 -16.77 -14.06 -5.02
C GLU A 172 -15.52 -14.87 -4.66
N ILE A 173 -14.53 -14.25 -4.01
CA ILE A 173 -13.30 -14.92 -3.53
C ILE A 173 -13.51 -15.65 -2.18
N ARG A 174 -14.75 -15.92 -1.75
CA ARG A 174 -15.00 -16.61 -0.47
C ARG A 174 -15.09 -18.12 -0.64
N THR A 175 -14.22 -18.88 0.03
CA THR A 175 -14.28 -20.35 0.14
C THR A 175 -14.55 -20.73 1.60
N GLY A 176 -15.52 -21.63 1.85
CA GLY A 176 -15.71 -22.25 3.17
C GLY A 176 -15.92 -21.31 4.38
N GLY A 177 -16.41 -20.08 4.18
CA GLY A 177 -16.64 -19.11 5.27
C GLY A 177 -15.48 -18.13 5.54
N GLY A 178 -14.41 -18.13 4.73
CA GLY A 178 -13.32 -17.14 4.74
C GLY A 178 -12.97 -16.64 3.32
N LEU A 179 -12.03 -15.70 3.18
CA LEU A 179 -11.42 -15.40 1.88
C LEU A 179 -10.51 -16.56 1.46
N ALA A 180 -10.54 -16.94 0.18
CA ALA A 180 -9.57 -17.87 -0.37
C ALA A 180 -8.16 -17.31 -0.22
N SER A 181 -7.25 -18.15 0.28
CA SER A 181 -5.85 -17.79 0.51
C SER A 181 -5.08 -17.64 -0.80
N THR A 182 -5.55 -18.31 -1.85
CA THR A 182 -4.98 -18.26 -3.21
C THR A 182 -6.08 -18.28 -4.27
N ALA A 183 -5.98 -17.41 -5.27
CA ALA A 183 -6.96 -17.32 -6.35
C ALA A 183 -6.30 -17.10 -7.71
N LEU A 184 -6.85 -17.69 -8.76
CA LEU A 184 -6.48 -17.44 -10.16
C LEU A 184 -7.67 -16.83 -10.89
N ILE A 185 -7.52 -15.61 -11.37
CA ILE A 185 -8.51 -14.91 -12.20
C ILE A 185 -8.13 -15.14 -13.65
N VAL A 186 -9.11 -15.57 -14.45
CA VAL A 186 -8.97 -15.82 -15.89
C VAL A 186 -9.92 -14.88 -16.62
N ASP A 187 -9.38 -13.80 -17.17
CA ASP A 187 -10.14 -12.81 -17.93
C ASP A 187 -10.04 -13.10 -19.41
N LEU A 188 -11.17 -13.42 -20.03
CA LEU A 188 -11.25 -13.74 -21.45
C LEU A 188 -11.92 -12.59 -22.18
N GLY A 189 -11.14 -11.87 -22.98
CA GLY A 189 -11.59 -10.75 -23.77
C GLY A 189 -11.91 -11.12 -25.23
N SER A 190 -12.41 -10.11 -25.96
CA SER A 190 -12.61 -10.24 -27.41
C SER A 190 -11.28 -10.39 -28.16
N SER A 191 -10.20 -9.75 -27.67
CA SER A 191 -8.89 -9.72 -28.33
C SER A 191 -7.82 -10.52 -27.60
N THR A 192 -7.89 -10.62 -26.26
CA THR A 192 -6.84 -11.20 -25.41
C THR A 192 -7.43 -12.18 -24.38
N ALA A 193 -6.55 -12.99 -23.79
CA ALA A 193 -6.84 -13.74 -22.58
C ALA A 193 -5.76 -13.41 -21.54
N ASP A 194 -6.17 -12.99 -20.36
CA ASP A 194 -5.29 -12.53 -19.28
C ASP A 194 -5.48 -13.39 -18.03
N TYR A 195 -4.38 -13.75 -17.38
CA TYR A 195 -4.38 -14.63 -16.21
C TYR A 195 -3.70 -13.93 -15.04
N THR A 196 -4.32 -13.98 -13.87
CA THR A 196 -3.81 -13.29 -12.66
C THR A 196 -3.91 -14.16 -11.43
N TYR A 197 -2.76 -14.58 -10.92
CA TYR A 197 -2.64 -15.37 -9.70
C TYR A 197 -2.39 -14.45 -8.49
N VAL A 198 -3.06 -14.75 -7.38
CA VAL A 198 -3.04 -13.96 -6.14
C VAL A 198 -2.82 -14.89 -4.95
N GLU A 199 -1.97 -14.47 -4.01
CA GLU A 199 -1.72 -15.10 -2.72
C GLU A 199 -2.00 -14.08 -1.59
N GLU A 200 -2.66 -14.51 -0.51
CA GLU A 200 -3.06 -13.65 0.61
C GLU A 200 -1.84 -12.94 1.23
N GLY A 201 -1.94 -11.62 1.42
CA GLY A 201 -0.90 -10.79 2.03
C GLY A 201 0.26 -10.40 1.11
N VAL A 202 0.34 -10.97 -0.10
CA VAL A 202 1.34 -10.67 -1.12
C VAL A 202 0.63 -10.35 -2.44
N VAL A 203 0.15 -9.11 -2.57
CA VAL A 203 -0.41 -8.58 -3.83
C VAL A 203 0.70 -8.43 -4.91
N THR A 204 1.95 -8.81 -4.62
CA THR A 204 3.14 -8.38 -5.36
C THR A 204 3.79 -9.44 -6.25
N GLN A 205 3.37 -10.72 -6.23
CA GLN A 205 3.87 -11.71 -7.20
C GLN A 205 2.86 -11.97 -8.32
N PHE A 206 2.82 -11.02 -9.25
CA PHE A 206 2.15 -11.18 -10.54
C PHE A 206 2.92 -12.20 -11.37
N VAL A 207 2.31 -13.35 -11.66
CA VAL A 207 2.60 -14.02 -12.93
C VAL A 207 1.59 -13.49 -13.94
N ASP A 208 1.73 -12.22 -14.34
CA ASP A 208 0.99 -11.65 -15.46
C ASP A 208 1.45 -12.40 -16.71
N THR A 209 0.73 -13.46 -17.08
CA THR A 209 0.83 -14.06 -18.39
C THR A 209 -0.46 -13.75 -19.11
N GLY A 210 -0.37 -13.18 -20.30
CA GLY A 210 -1.50 -13.02 -21.19
C GLY A 210 -1.16 -13.67 -22.52
N ASN A 211 -2.18 -14.13 -23.22
CA ASN A 211 -2.05 -14.48 -24.62
C ASN A 211 -2.72 -13.38 -25.45
N PRO A 212 -1.93 -12.46 -26.04
CA PRO A 212 -2.45 -11.33 -26.81
C PRO A 212 -3.13 -11.77 -28.11
N ASP A 213 -2.97 -13.04 -28.50
CA ASP A 213 -3.58 -13.62 -29.67
C ASP A 213 -4.81 -14.48 -29.35
N LEU A 214 -5.04 -14.87 -28.09
CA LEU A 214 -6.19 -15.68 -27.68
C LEU A 214 -7.41 -14.81 -27.33
N GLY A 215 -8.02 -14.22 -28.35
CA GLY A 215 -9.28 -13.49 -28.23
C GLY A 215 -10.47 -14.27 -28.79
N ALA A 216 -11.67 -14.02 -28.26
CA ALA A 216 -12.90 -14.61 -28.81
C ALA A 216 -13.27 -14.12 -30.23
N ALA A 217 -12.66 -13.02 -30.71
CA ALA A 217 -12.80 -12.54 -32.08
C ALA A 217 -12.27 -13.53 -33.12
N LEU A 218 -11.34 -14.42 -32.74
CA LEU A 218 -10.87 -15.50 -33.63
C LEU A 218 -11.99 -16.49 -33.97
N ILE A 219 -12.94 -16.69 -33.05
CA ILE A 219 -14.12 -17.53 -33.29
C ILE A 219 -15.04 -16.83 -34.29
N ASP A 220 -15.20 -15.50 -34.16
CA ASP A 220 -16.00 -14.70 -35.09
C ASP A 220 -15.42 -14.74 -36.50
N ASP A 221 -14.09 -14.66 -36.63
CA ASP A 221 -13.38 -14.82 -37.90
C ASP A 221 -13.48 -16.24 -38.47
N ALA A 222 -13.45 -17.28 -37.63
CA ALA A 222 -13.65 -18.65 -38.07
C ALA A 222 -15.07 -18.85 -38.63
N ILE A 223 -16.09 -18.33 -37.94
CA ILE A 223 -17.48 -18.32 -38.41
C ILE A 223 -17.58 -17.60 -39.75
N ARG A 224 -16.99 -16.40 -39.87
CA ARG A 224 -16.97 -15.63 -41.11
C ARG A 224 -16.41 -16.45 -42.27
N LEU A 225 -15.26 -17.08 -42.08
CA LEU A 225 -14.62 -17.91 -43.11
C LEU A 225 -15.45 -19.14 -43.49
N LEU A 226 -16.08 -19.81 -42.51
CA LEU A 226 -16.96 -20.95 -42.76
C LEU A 226 -18.18 -20.55 -43.59
N VAL A 227 -18.84 -19.45 -43.20
CA VAL A 227 -20.01 -18.93 -43.92
C VAL A 227 -19.63 -18.49 -45.33
N THR A 228 -18.53 -17.75 -45.50
CA THR A 228 -18.09 -17.32 -46.84
C THR A 228 -17.78 -18.51 -47.74
N ARG A 229 -17.07 -19.52 -47.25
CA ARG A 229 -16.71 -20.72 -48.04
C ARG A 229 -17.93 -21.56 -48.42
N ALA A 230 -18.92 -21.63 -47.56
CA ALA A 230 -20.16 -22.36 -47.83
C ALA A 230 -21.11 -21.60 -48.77
N HIS A 231 -20.96 -20.28 -48.89
CA HIS A 231 -21.86 -19.45 -49.69
C HIS A 231 -21.58 -19.60 -51.20
N PRO A 232 -22.61 -19.75 -52.07
CA PRO A 232 -22.43 -19.90 -53.52
C PRO A 232 -21.66 -18.75 -54.18
N ARG A 233 -21.79 -17.55 -53.62
CA ARG A 233 -21.07 -16.32 -54.03
C ARG A 233 -19.89 -15.99 -53.11
N GLY A 234 -19.29 -17.00 -52.48
CA GLY A 234 -18.22 -16.83 -51.50
C GLY A 234 -17.02 -16.03 -52.03
N ALA A 235 -16.63 -16.28 -53.27
CA ALA A 235 -15.54 -15.55 -53.92
C ALA A 235 -15.82 -14.03 -54.03
N GLU A 236 -17.06 -13.64 -54.30
CA GLU A 236 -17.46 -12.23 -54.37
C GLU A 236 -17.49 -11.59 -52.98
N ILE A 237 -17.92 -12.35 -51.96
CA ILE A 237 -17.87 -11.90 -50.56
C ILE A 237 -16.41 -11.63 -50.16
N ASP A 238 -15.51 -12.59 -50.43
CA ASP A 238 -14.09 -12.47 -50.11
C ASP A 238 -13.41 -11.33 -50.85
N ASP A 239 -13.76 -11.07 -52.12
CA ASP A 239 -13.25 -9.92 -52.88
C ASP A 239 -13.68 -8.59 -52.23
N VAL A 240 -14.96 -8.47 -51.85
CA VAL A 240 -15.49 -7.27 -51.21
C VAL A 240 -14.87 -7.02 -49.84
N VAL A 241 -14.80 -8.05 -48.97
CA VAL A 241 -14.31 -7.88 -47.60
C VAL A 241 -12.79 -7.96 -47.47
N GLY A 242 -12.12 -8.53 -48.48
CA GLY A 242 -10.66 -8.62 -48.58
C GLY A 242 -10.00 -7.36 -49.18
N SER A 243 -10.78 -6.49 -49.82
CA SER A 243 -10.29 -5.21 -50.33
C SER A 243 -10.02 -4.20 -49.20
N THR A 244 -8.83 -3.60 -49.21
CA THR A 244 -8.44 -2.54 -48.25
C THR A 244 -9.38 -1.32 -48.31
N ALA A 245 -10.03 -1.09 -49.46
CA ALA A 245 -11.02 -0.03 -49.65
C ALA A 245 -12.34 -0.27 -48.88
N ASN A 246 -12.62 -1.50 -48.44
CA ASN A 246 -13.91 -1.91 -47.86
C ASN A 246 -13.78 -2.43 -46.41
N THR A 247 -12.81 -1.91 -45.66
CA THR A 247 -12.55 -2.29 -44.27
C THR A 247 -13.81 -2.14 -43.38
N THR A 248 -14.70 -1.19 -43.67
CA THR A 248 -15.99 -1.01 -42.97
C THR A 248 -16.92 -2.21 -43.13
N GLN A 249 -17.00 -2.80 -44.33
CA GLN A 249 -17.86 -3.97 -44.56
C GLN A 249 -17.33 -5.21 -43.85
N LEU A 250 -16.00 -5.41 -43.83
CA LEU A 250 -15.37 -6.48 -43.07
C LEU A 250 -15.69 -6.36 -41.56
N ARG A 251 -15.57 -5.16 -40.98
CA ARG A 251 -15.88 -4.90 -39.56
C ARG A 251 -17.35 -5.22 -39.24
N ARG A 252 -18.28 -4.78 -40.10
CA ARG A 252 -19.72 -5.08 -39.94
C ARG A 252 -20.02 -6.57 -40.07
N PHE A 253 -19.35 -7.27 -40.98
CA PHE A 253 -19.57 -8.70 -41.16
C PHE A 253 -19.03 -9.52 -39.97
N ARG A 254 -17.86 -9.16 -39.44
CA ARG A 254 -17.33 -9.73 -38.18
C ARG A 254 -18.29 -9.53 -37.01
N LEU A 255 -18.85 -8.34 -36.88
CA LEU A 255 -19.85 -8.07 -35.83
C LEU A 255 -21.10 -8.95 -35.99
N ALA A 256 -21.60 -9.13 -37.21
CA ALA A 256 -22.74 -10.03 -37.44
C ALA A 256 -22.41 -11.49 -37.08
N CYS A 257 -21.17 -11.93 -37.31
CA CYS A 257 -20.69 -13.25 -36.85
C CYS A 257 -20.65 -13.35 -35.32
N ARG A 258 -20.20 -12.28 -34.63
CA ARG A 258 -20.26 -12.18 -33.17
C ARG A 258 -21.70 -12.25 -32.65
N GLU A 259 -22.63 -11.51 -33.25
CA GLU A 259 -24.05 -11.55 -32.87
C GLU A 259 -24.64 -12.97 -33.04
N ALA A 260 -24.27 -13.68 -34.10
CA ALA A 260 -24.68 -15.06 -34.32
C ALA A 260 -24.07 -16.01 -33.28
N LYS A 261 -22.77 -15.87 -32.96
CA LYS A 261 -22.07 -16.62 -31.91
C LYS A 261 -22.75 -16.43 -30.55
N GLU A 262 -23.00 -15.19 -30.15
CA GLU A 262 -23.67 -14.89 -28.89
C GLU A 262 -25.11 -15.42 -28.87
N LYS A 263 -25.84 -15.32 -29.99
CA LYS A 263 -27.17 -15.92 -30.12
C LYS A 263 -27.13 -17.43 -29.96
N PHE A 264 -26.12 -18.10 -30.50
CA PHE A 264 -25.91 -19.54 -30.35
C PHE A 264 -25.73 -19.92 -28.89
N PHE A 265 -24.82 -19.26 -28.15
CA PHE A 265 -24.56 -19.61 -26.74
C PHE A 265 -25.66 -19.17 -25.77
N ARG A 266 -26.64 -18.38 -26.21
CA ARG A 266 -27.87 -18.11 -25.44
C ARG A 266 -28.90 -19.23 -25.53
N ILE A 267 -28.80 -20.10 -26.54
CA ILE A 267 -29.69 -21.27 -26.68
C ILE A 267 -29.17 -22.35 -25.75
N ALA A 268 -30.05 -22.89 -24.91
CA ALA A 268 -29.71 -23.97 -23.99
C ALA A 268 -29.27 -25.22 -24.77
N PRO A 269 -28.18 -25.91 -24.41
CA PRO A 269 -27.71 -27.10 -25.14
C PRO A 269 -28.79 -28.18 -25.32
N GLU A 270 -29.66 -28.35 -24.32
CA GLU A 270 -30.78 -29.30 -24.34
C GLU A 270 -31.78 -28.99 -25.46
N GLN A 271 -31.91 -27.72 -25.84
CA GLN A 271 -32.79 -27.30 -26.92
C GLN A 271 -32.33 -27.85 -28.27
N PHE A 272 -31.01 -27.89 -28.53
CA PHE A 272 -30.47 -28.51 -29.74
C PHE A 272 -30.65 -30.03 -29.76
N VAL A 273 -30.68 -30.68 -28.59
CA VAL A 273 -30.99 -32.11 -28.48
C VAL A 273 -32.46 -32.38 -28.80
N LEU A 274 -33.36 -31.56 -28.25
CA LEU A 274 -34.81 -31.67 -28.46
C LEU A 274 -35.22 -31.30 -29.89
N ASN A 275 -34.58 -30.29 -30.48
CA ASN A 275 -34.80 -29.88 -31.85
C ASN A 275 -33.47 -29.72 -32.61
N PRO A 276 -32.98 -30.78 -33.27
CA PRO A 276 -31.75 -30.74 -34.07
C PRO A 276 -31.79 -29.73 -35.22
N HIS A 277 -32.99 -29.26 -35.59
CA HIS A 277 -33.18 -28.25 -36.62
C HIS A 277 -33.07 -26.81 -36.11
N ASP A 278 -32.99 -26.58 -34.80
CA ASP A 278 -32.76 -25.24 -34.25
C ASP A 278 -31.38 -24.69 -34.64
N SER A 279 -31.32 -23.38 -34.82
CA SER A 279 -30.11 -22.67 -35.20
C SER A 279 -30.12 -21.22 -34.73
N ALA A 280 -28.93 -20.67 -34.51
CA ALA A 280 -28.76 -19.24 -34.37
C ALA A 280 -28.59 -18.62 -35.76
N LEU A 281 -29.64 -17.96 -36.24
CA LEU A 281 -29.64 -17.26 -37.53
C LEU A 281 -29.49 -15.75 -37.34
N VAL A 282 -28.55 -15.16 -38.08
CA VAL A 282 -28.39 -13.70 -38.30
C VAL A 282 -28.30 -13.44 -39.80
N LEU A 283 -29.05 -12.45 -40.29
CA LEU A 283 -29.00 -12.02 -41.69
C LEU A 283 -28.12 -10.78 -41.80
N HIS A 284 -27.04 -10.88 -42.58
CA HIS A 284 -26.13 -9.76 -42.86
C HIS A 284 -26.25 -9.33 -44.33
N ARG A 285 -26.07 -8.04 -44.60
CA ARG A 285 -26.10 -7.50 -45.97
C ARG A 285 -24.76 -6.92 -46.34
N ILE A 286 -24.18 -7.43 -47.43
CA ILE A 286 -22.93 -6.96 -48.02
C ILE A 286 -23.28 -6.18 -49.28
N GLN A 287 -22.74 -4.97 -49.40
CA GLN A 287 -22.84 -4.15 -50.60
C GLN A 287 -21.74 -4.54 -51.58
N LEU A 288 -22.12 -4.95 -52.78
CA LEU A 288 -21.19 -5.33 -53.84
C LEU A 288 -20.69 -4.10 -54.61
N PRO A 289 -19.59 -4.21 -55.38
CA PRO A 289 -19.01 -3.08 -56.11
C PRO A 289 -19.95 -2.47 -57.15
N ASP A 290 -20.89 -3.26 -57.67
CA ASP A 290 -21.94 -2.84 -58.61
C ASP A 290 -23.10 -2.08 -57.95
N GLY A 291 -23.03 -1.85 -56.62
CA GLY A 291 -24.06 -1.19 -55.83
C GLY A 291 -25.22 -2.10 -55.40
N SER A 292 -25.25 -3.35 -55.85
CA SER A 292 -26.24 -4.33 -55.40
C SER A 292 -25.94 -4.80 -53.97
N ARG A 293 -26.94 -5.41 -53.31
CA ARG A 293 -26.82 -5.92 -51.94
C ARG A 293 -26.99 -7.43 -51.93
N LEU A 294 -25.96 -8.14 -51.46
CA LEU A 294 -25.99 -9.56 -51.21
C LEU A 294 -26.41 -9.82 -49.75
N SER A 295 -27.43 -10.65 -49.55
CA SER A 295 -27.81 -11.11 -48.21
C SER A 295 -27.06 -12.40 -47.90
N VAL A 296 -26.36 -12.42 -46.77
CA VAL A 296 -25.60 -13.55 -46.25
C VAL A 296 -26.29 -14.06 -45.00
N GLU A 297 -26.65 -15.35 -45.01
CA GLU A 297 -27.26 -16.02 -43.88
C GLU A 297 -26.16 -16.63 -43.01
N ILE A 298 -26.01 -16.12 -41.78
CA ILE A 298 -25.09 -16.66 -40.78
C ILE A 298 -25.93 -17.61 -39.91
N GLU A 299 -26.02 -18.87 -40.32
CA GLU A 299 -26.75 -19.91 -39.60
C GLU A 299 -25.79 -20.83 -38.84
N LEU A 300 -25.86 -20.80 -37.51
CA LEU A 300 -25.02 -21.62 -36.63
C LEU A 300 -25.84 -22.72 -35.97
N ARG A 301 -25.46 -23.96 -36.25
CA ARG A 301 -25.89 -25.18 -35.53
C ARG A 301 -24.67 -25.76 -34.80
N PRO A 302 -24.85 -26.76 -33.92
CA PRO A 302 -23.74 -27.33 -33.16
C PRO A 302 -22.54 -27.75 -34.04
N ALA A 303 -22.79 -28.41 -35.17
CA ALA A 303 -21.73 -28.82 -36.09
C ALA A 303 -20.94 -27.64 -36.69
N GLN A 304 -21.59 -26.54 -37.08
CA GLN A 304 -20.91 -25.34 -37.57
C GLN A 304 -20.12 -24.65 -36.45
N MET A 305 -20.67 -24.59 -35.24
CA MET A 305 -19.97 -23.99 -34.11
C MET A 305 -18.75 -24.82 -33.70
N ASP A 306 -18.88 -26.14 -33.63
CA ASP A 306 -17.74 -27.04 -33.38
C ASP A 306 -16.66 -26.86 -34.44
N ALA A 307 -17.04 -26.82 -35.72
CA ALA A 307 -16.11 -26.55 -36.81
C ALA A 307 -15.40 -25.19 -36.67
N ALA A 308 -16.08 -24.15 -36.17
CA ALA A 308 -15.49 -22.85 -35.92
C ALA A 308 -14.52 -22.86 -34.72
N LEU A 309 -14.89 -23.54 -33.65
CA LEU A 309 -14.09 -23.66 -32.42
C LEU A 309 -12.84 -24.54 -32.61
N ASP A 310 -12.95 -25.55 -33.46
CA ASP A 310 -11.89 -26.52 -33.78
C ASP A 310 -11.07 -26.13 -35.01
N ALA A 311 -11.42 -25.04 -35.70
CA ALA A 311 -10.65 -24.52 -36.82
C ALA A 311 -9.21 -24.18 -36.41
N SER A 312 -8.25 -24.58 -37.25
CA SER A 312 -6.84 -24.22 -37.09
C SER A 312 -6.65 -22.72 -37.25
N GLN A 313 -6.05 -22.07 -36.25
CA GLN A 313 -5.84 -20.62 -36.24
C GLN A 313 -4.35 -20.30 -36.41
N PRO A 314 -3.93 -19.60 -37.49
CA PRO A 314 -2.53 -19.21 -37.68
C PRO A 314 -1.95 -18.38 -36.53
N ARG A 315 -2.74 -17.46 -35.97
CA ARG A 315 -2.35 -16.63 -34.82
C ARG A 315 -2.11 -17.44 -33.54
N LEU A 316 -2.68 -18.64 -33.43
CA LEU A 316 -2.47 -19.55 -32.29
C LEU A 316 -1.43 -20.62 -32.60
N GLY A 317 -0.64 -20.46 -33.67
CA GLY A 317 0.37 -21.45 -34.10
C GLY A 317 -0.26 -22.71 -34.70
N GLY A 318 -1.42 -22.58 -35.35
CA GLY A 318 -2.14 -23.69 -35.98
C GLY A 318 -3.05 -24.48 -35.04
N ARG A 319 -3.08 -24.15 -33.75
CA ARG A 319 -4.00 -24.74 -32.77
C ARG A 319 -5.42 -24.20 -32.94
N SER A 320 -6.40 -24.96 -32.46
CA SER A 320 -7.77 -24.46 -32.32
C SER A 320 -7.92 -23.54 -31.11
N TRP A 321 -9.04 -22.81 -31.03
CA TRP A 321 -9.29 -21.94 -29.88
C TRP A 321 -9.37 -22.75 -28.58
N ARG A 322 -10.09 -23.89 -28.61
CA ARG A 322 -10.21 -24.81 -27.46
C ARG A 322 -8.86 -25.34 -27.00
N GLN A 323 -8.01 -25.75 -27.94
CA GLN A 323 -6.67 -26.25 -27.66
C GLN A 323 -5.79 -25.17 -27.05
N ALA A 324 -5.76 -23.98 -27.65
CA ALA A 324 -4.96 -22.87 -27.16
C ALA A 324 -5.36 -22.46 -25.73
N PHE A 325 -6.66 -22.35 -25.44
CA PHE A 325 -7.13 -22.04 -24.08
C PHE A 325 -6.73 -23.12 -23.07
N ARG A 326 -6.93 -24.40 -23.40
CA ARG A 326 -6.53 -25.53 -22.55
C ARG A 326 -5.02 -25.51 -22.28
N ASP A 327 -4.21 -25.33 -23.31
CA ASP A 327 -2.75 -25.27 -23.18
C ASP A 327 -2.33 -24.10 -22.30
N ASP A 328 -2.94 -22.93 -22.48
CA ASP A 328 -2.61 -21.71 -21.73
C ASP A 328 -2.95 -21.87 -20.26
N LEU A 329 -4.17 -22.29 -19.94
CA LEU A 329 -4.59 -22.52 -18.55
C LEU A 329 -3.75 -23.60 -17.87
N THR A 330 -3.40 -24.69 -18.58
CA THR A 330 -2.50 -25.73 -18.05
C THR A 330 -1.13 -25.15 -17.69
N ARG A 331 -0.54 -24.32 -18.57
CA ARG A 331 0.76 -23.69 -18.31
C ARG A 331 0.69 -22.70 -17.15
N VAL A 332 -0.40 -21.96 -17.01
CA VAL A 332 -0.59 -21.00 -15.91
C VAL A 332 -0.72 -21.72 -14.57
N LEU A 333 -1.58 -22.74 -14.50
CA LEU A 333 -1.76 -23.55 -13.28
C LEU A 333 -0.44 -24.18 -12.82
N ALA A 334 0.39 -24.66 -13.76
CA ALA A 334 1.70 -25.23 -13.47
C ALA A 334 2.74 -24.21 -12.94
N LYS A 335 2.53 -22.90 -13.18
CA LYS A 335 3.41 -21.82 -12.72
C LYS A 335 2.99 -21.24 -11.37
N CYS A 336 1.78 -21.53 -10.90
CA CYS A 336 1.29 -21.05 -9.61
C CYS A 336 2.15 -21.65 -8.49
N ALA A 337 2.62 -20.82 -7.55
CA ALA A 337 3.47 -21.27 -6.44
C ALA A 337 2.73 -22.27 -5.54
N LEU A 338 1.43 -22.05 -5.33
CA LEU A 338 0.50 -22.97 -4.70
C LEU A 338 -0.70 -23.20 -5.64
N PRO A 339 -1.33 -24.38 -5.60
CA PRO A 339 -2.56 -24.61 -6.37
C PRO A 339 -3.67 -23.63 -5.93
N PRO A 340 -4.29 -22.87 -6.85
CA PRO A 340 -5.25 -21.82 -6.49
C PRO A 340 -6.54 -22.41 -5.88
N GLU A 341 -6.89 -22.05 -4.65
CA GLU A 341 -8.14 -22.50 -4.00
C GLU A 341 -9.39 -22.15 -4.83
N LEU A 342 -9.34 -21.03 -5.54
CA LEU A 342 -10.38 -20.57 -6.46
C LEU A 342 -9.80 -20.22 -7.83
N VAL A 343 -10.43 -20.68 -8.91
CA VAL A 343 -10.25 -20.20 -10.28
C VAL A 343 -11.53 -19.46 -10.69
N LEU A 344 -11.43 -18.15 -10.81
CA LEU A 344 -12.55 -17.29 -11.20
C LEU A 344 -12.46 -16.94 -12.68
N LEU A 345 -13.46 -17.37 -13.46
CA LEU A 345 -13.58 -17.03 -14.87
C LEU A 345 -14.37 -15.72 -15.03
N THR A 346 -13.82 -14.77 -15.79
CA THR A 346 -14.42 -13.47 -16.08
C THR A 346 -14.27 -13.10 -17.57
N GLY A 347 -14.91 -12.01 -17.98
CA GLY A 347 -15.04 -11.57 -19.37
C GLY A 347 -16.17 -12.31 -20.11
N GLY A 348 -16.81 -11.65 -21.09
CA GLY A 348 -17.98 -12.21 -21.81
C GLY A 348 -17.79 -13.64 -22.36
N PRO A 349 -16.68 -13.95 -23.05
CA PRO A 349 -16.31 -15.29 -23.50
C PRO A 349 -16.32 -16.40 -22.44
N SER A 350 -16.12 -16.09 -21.15
CA SER A 350 -16.16 -17.09 -20.08
C SER A 350 -17.53 -17.77 -19.93
N ARG A 351 -18.60 -17.15 -20.43
CA ARG A 351 -19.97 -17.71 -20.45
C ARG A 351 -20.15 -18.86 -21.45
N MET A 352 -19.19 -19.08 -22.36
CA MET A 352 -19.26 -20.21 -23.29
C MET A 352 -19.08 -21.53 -22.52
N PRO A 353 -20.01 -22.49 -22.58
CA PRO A 353 -20.01 -23.66 -21.69
C PRO A 353 -18.71 -24.46 -21.69
N PHE A 354 -18.09 -24.64 -22.86
CA PHE A 354 -16.85 -25.41 -23.00
C PHE A 354 -15.66 -24.78 -22.27
N VAL A 355 -15.66 -23.46 -22.03
CA VAL A 355 -14.59 -22.77 -21.26
C VAL A 355 -14.66 -23.23 -19.80
N LEU A 356 -15.87 -23.23 -19.24
CA LEU A 356 -16.12 -23.70 -17.88
C LEU A 356 -15.79 -25.19 -17.73
N GLU A 357 -16.15 -26.01 -18.73
CA GLU A 357 -15.80 -27.43 -18.76
C GLU A 357 -14.28 -27.66 -18.73
N ILE A 358 -13.54 -26.99 -19.62
CA ILE A 358 -12.07 -27.08 -19.67
C ILE A 358 -11.46 -26.64 -18.34
N ALA A 359 -11.93 -25.53 -17.77
CA ALA A 359 -11.40 -25.03 -16.50
C ALA A 359 -11.66 -26.02 -15.34
N ARG A 360 -12.87 -26.59 -15.25
CA ARG A 360 -13.23 -27.58 -14.23
C ARG A 360 -12.44 -28.87 -14.36
N GLU A 361 -12.18 -29.31 -15.59
CA GLU A 361 -11.34 -30.48 -15.86
C GLU A 361 -9.90 -30.27 -15.38
N LEU A 362 -9.33 -29.08 -15.59
CA LEU A 362 -7.93 -28.79 -15.27
C LEU A 362 -7.71 -28.41 -13.79
N ALA A 363 -8.62 -27.65 -13.19
CA ALA A 363 -8.45 -27.09 -11.84
C ALA A 363 -9.25 -27.81 -10.74
N GLY A 364 -10.28 -28.59 -11.11
CA GLY A 364 -11.23 -29.21 -10.18
C GLY A 364 -12.57 -28.48 -10.13
N ALA A 365 -13.68 -29.22 -10.20
CA ALA A 365 -15.01 -28.65 -10.35
C ALA A 365 -15.47 -27.80 -9.16
N ASP A 366 -14.99 -28.12 -7.96
CA ASP A 366 -15.25 -27.45 -6.69
C ASP A 366 -14.48 -26.13 -6.54
N ARG A 367 -13.46 -25.91 -7.37
CA ARG A 367 -12.56 -24.76 -7.31
C ARG A 367 -12.84 -23.72 -8.40
N VAL A 368 -13.74 -24.00 -9.35
CA VAL A 368 -14.00 -23.09 -10.48
C VAL A 368 -15.33 -22.37 -10.30
N ALA A 369 -15.29 -21.04 -10.32
CA ALA A 369 -16.46 -20.19 -10.32
C ALA A 369 -16.53 -19.34 -11.60
N LEU A 370 -17.75 -19.02 -12.03
CA LEU A 370 -18.02 -18.03 -13.06
C LEU A 370 -18.44 -16.73 -12.37
N GLY A 371 -17.83 -15.60 -12.76
CA GLY A 371 -18.23 -14.29 -12.24
C GLY A 371 -19.71 -13.99 -12.52
N SER A 372 -20.37 -13.29 -11.59
CA SER A 372 -21.81 -13.03 -11.63
C SER A 372 -22.23 -12.03 -12.74
N GLU A 373 -21.45 -10.98 -12.96
CA GLU A 373 -21.65 -9.96 -14.01
C GLU A 373 -20.32 -9.66 -14.74
N PRO A 374 -19.76 -10.62 -15.50
CA PRO A 374 -18.41 -10.49 -16.08
C PRO A 374 -18.27 -9.29 -17.02
N GLU A 375 -19.38 -8.85 -17.62
CA GLU A 375 -19.38 -7.75 -18.58
C GLU A 375 -19.28 -6.35 -17.92
N SER A 376 -19.66 -6.19 -16.65
CA SER A 376 -19.50 -4.92 -15.90
C SER A 376 -18.49 -5.00 -14.75
N ALA A 377 -17.97 -6.20 -14.48
CA ALA A 377 -17.03 -6.49 -13.40
C ALA A 377 -15.79 -5.59 -13.45
N ILE A 378 -15.21 -5.37 -14.63
CA ILE A 378 -14.03 -4.51 -14.79
C ILE A 378 -14.37 -3.06 -14.45
N ALA A 379 -15.47 -2.51 -14.97
CA ALA A 379 -15.88 -1.14 -14.68
C ALA A 379 -16.14 -0.93 -13.17
N ARG A 380 -16.81 -1.88 -12.50
CA ARG A 380 -17.00 -1.84 -11.04
C ARG A 380 -15.67 -1.94 -10.31
N GLY A 381 -14.81 -2.87 -10.69
CA GLY A 381 -13.48 -3.05 -10.11
C GLY A 381 -12.59 -1.81 -10.24
N LEU A 382 -12.68 -1.09 -11.36
CA LEU A 382 -12.01 0.19 -11.55
C LEU A 382 -12.58 1.27 -10.63
N ALA A 383 -13.90 1.30 -10.42
CA ALA A 383 -14.51 2.22 -9.47
C ALA A 383 -14.09 1.90 -8.02
N VAL A 384 -13.96 0.63 -7.65
CA VAL A 384 -13.37 0.21 -6.36
C VAL A 384 -11.92 0.67 -6.26
N ALA A 385 -11.11 0.49 -7.31
CA ALA A 385 -9.70 0.91 -7.32
C ALA A 385 -9.55 2.42 -7.05
N GLY A 386 -10.35 3.25 -7.72
CA GLY A 386 -10.32 4.71 -7.50
C GLY A 386 -10.83 5.11 -6.12
N ARG A 387 -11.85 4.40 -5.58
CA ARG A 387 -12.33 4.60 -4.19
C ARG A 387 -11.23 4.30 -3.18
N ILE A 388 -10.55 3.16 -3.31
CA ILE A 388 -9.40 2.78 -2.47
C ILE A 388 -8.32 3.85 -2.56
N GLY A 389 -8.02 4.35 -3.77
CA GLY A 389 -7.08 5.44 -3.99
C GLY A 389 -7.42 6.69 -3.17
N ILE A 390 -8.66 7.19 -3.27
CA ILE A 390 -9.11 8.36 -2.49
C ILE A 390 -9.04 8.11 -0.98
N ARG A 391 -9.50 6.94 -0.52
CA ARG A 391 -9.46 6.57 0.91
C ARG A 391 -8.02 6.51 1.43
N THR A 392 -7.10 5.99 0.62
CA THR A 392 -5.67 5.93 0.93
C THR A 392 -5.04 7.33 0.97
N ASP A 393 -5.34 8.17 -0.03
CA ASP A 393 -4.88 9.56 -0.09
C ASP A 393 -5.39 10.38 1.12
N ARG A 394 -6.63 10.12 1.56
CA ARG A 394 -7.19 10.75 2.76
C ARG A 394 -6.49 10.25 4.03
N PHE A 395 -6.29 8.94 4.16
CA PHE A 395 -5.61 8.34 5.31
C PHE A 395 -4.19 8.88 5.49
N GLU A 396 -3.41 8.98 4.41
CA GLU A 396 -2.07 9.57 4.47
C GLU A 396 -2.10 11.05 4.84
N ARG A 397 -3.03 11.83 4.29
CA ARG A 397 -3.17 13.25 4.65
C ARG A 397 -3.55 13.44 6.12
N ASP A 398 -4.49 12.65 6.63
CA ASP A 398 -4.89 12.69 8.03
C ASP A 398 -3.71 12.31 8.96
N LEU A 399 -2.90 11.34 8.56
CA LEU A 399 -1.68 10.96 9.28
C LEU A 399 -0.62 12.07 9.22
N ASP A 400 -0.41 12.70 8.07
CA ASP A 400 0.48 13.86 7.89
C ASP A 400 0.06 15.02 8.78
N GLU A 401 -1.24 15.31 8.84
CA GLU A 401 -1.79 16.36 9.69
C GLU A 401 -1.57 16.05 11.17
N LEU A 402 -1.83 14.81 11.61
CA LEU A 402 -1.52 14.39 12.97
C LEU A 402 -0.03 14.55 13.29
N ILE A 403 0.86 14.14 12.40
CA ILE A 403 2.31 14.29 12.58
C ILE A 403 2.70 15.78 12.64
N GLY A 404 2.14 16.62 11.77
CA GLY A 404 2.42 18.05 11.69
C GLY A 404 1.81 18.89 12.82
N SER A 405 0.76 18.41 13.47
CA SER A 405 0.05 19.12 14.55
C SER A 405 0.82 19.25 15.87
N GLY A 406 1.90 18.47 16.04
CA GLY A 406 2.66 18.39 17.29
C GLY A 406 1.96 17.64 18.44
N GLU A 407 0.83 16.95 18.19
CA GLU A 407 0.16 16.13 19.22
C GLU A 407 1.08 15.02 19.77
N ILE A 408 1.80 14.35 18.87
CA ILE A 408 2.76 13.29 19.22
C ILE A 408 3.89 13.86 20.09
N GLU A 409 4.44 15.01 19.71
CA GLU A 409 5.48 15.69 20.50
C GLU A 409 4.97 16.04 21.91
N ARG A 410 3.75 16.57 22.03
CA ARG A 410 3.11 16.87 23.32
C ARG A 410 2.92 15.60 24.16
N ALA A 411 2.48 14.50 23.56
CA ALA A 411 2.32 13.23 24.25
C ALA A 411 3.65 12.70 24.81
N VAL A 412 4.73 12.78 24.02
CA VAL A 412 6.10 12.42 24.44
C VAL A 412 6.58 13.33 25.57
N ARG A 413 6.45 14.65 25.40
CA ARG A 413 6.89 15.66 26.36
C ARG A 413 6.20 15.50 27.72
N ALA A 414 4.92 15.13 27.73
CA ALA A 414 4.16 14.89 28.95
C ALA A 414 4.70 13.70 29.77
N GLU A 415 5.24 12.67 29.12
CA GLU A 415 5.79 11.48 29.77
C GLU A 415 7.28 11.59 30.13
N LEU A 416 7.96 12.63 29.64
CA LEU A 416 9.40 12.81 29.82
C LEU A 416 9.84 12.99 31.29
N PRO A 417 9.11 13.71 32.16
CA PRO A 417 9.47 13.83 33.59
C PRO A 417 9.52 12.49 34.33
N GLU A 418 8.66 11.54 33.97
CA GLU A 418 8.66 10.20 34.55
C GLU A 418 9.81 9.36 34.03
N LEU A 419 10.11 9.44 32.72
CA LEU A 419 11.27 8.78 32.14
C LEU A 419 12.55 9.27 32.81
N ALA A 420 12.75 10.58 32.90
CA ALA A 420 13.92 11.19 33.53
C ALA A 420 14.08 10.73 34.99
N ALA A 421 12.97 10.66 35.75
CA ALA A 421 12.99 10.16 37.12
C ALA A 421 13.42 8.68 37.18
N ALA A 422 12.81 7.84 36.35
CA ALA A 422 13.08 6.40 36.35
C ALA A 422 14.52 6.08 35.90
N MET A 423 15.04 6.78 34.87
CA MET A 423 16.42 6.65 34.42
C MET A 423 17.41 7.06 35.52
N ALA A 424 17.18 8.22 36.14
CA ALA A 424 18.02 8.73 37.22
C ALA A 424 18.04 7.78 38.43
N THR A 425 16.89 7.23 38.81
CA THR A 425 16.80 6.21 39.86
C THR A 425 17.52 4.92 39.48
N ALA A 426 17.38 4.44 38.24
CA ALA A 426 18.03 3.21 37.78
C ALA A 426 19.56 3.31 37.79
N ALA A 427 20.10 4.48 37.45
CA ALA A 427 21.54 4.74 37.51
C ALA A 427 22.06 4.90 38.94
N ALA A 428 21.37 5.68 39.78
CA ALA A 428 21.83 5.95 41.15
C ALA A 428 21.65 4.75 42.10
N ALA A 429 20.58 3.97 41.96
CA ALA A 429 20.22 2.91 42.91
C ALA A 429 21.28 1.80 42.98
N GLY A 430 21.95 1.67 44.13
CA GLY A 430 23.03 0.72 44.34
C GLY A 430 24.35 1.10 43.67
N MET A 431 24.50 2.33 43.16
CA MET A 431 25.78 2.82 42.61
C MET A 431 26.93 2.65 43.62
N THR A 432 26.61 2.72 44.92
CA THR A 432 27.64 2.71 45.96
C THR A 432 28.33 1.36 46.01
N GLU A 433 27.57 0.27 45.89
CA GLU A 433 28.12 -1.09 45.84
C GLU A 433 28.74 -1.43 44.48
N ARG A 434 28.13 -0.95 43.39
CA ARG A 434 28.54 -1.27 42.01
C ARG A 434 29.80 -0.53 41.57
N HIS A 435 29.94 0.74 41.95
CA HIS A 435 30.97 1.62 41.40
C HIS A 435 31.85 2.24 42.49
N VAL A 436 31.24 2.80 43.54
CA VAL A 436 31.98 3.56 44.57
C VAL A 436 32.89 2.67 45.40
N ILE A 437 32.37 1.60 46.00
CA ILE A 437 33.14 0.68 46.85
C ILE A 437 34.26 -0.02 46.06
N PRO A 438 34.01 -0.56 44.85
CA PRO A 438 35.08 -1.14 44.04
C PRO A 438 36.17 -0.13 43.65
N ALA A 439 35.80 1.08 43.22
CA ALA A 439 36.76 2.11 42.87
C ALA A 439 37.57 2.59 44.10
N PHE A 440 36.91 2.72 45.25
CA PHE A 440 37.54 3.04 46.53
C PHE A 440 38.55 1.98 46.96
N ARG A 441 38.18 0.69 46.89
CA ARG A 441 39.09 -0.44 47.18
C ARG A 441 40.29 -0.47 46.25
N SER A 442 40.06 -0.21 44.96
CA SER A 442 41.12 -0.12 43.94
C SER A 442 42.11 1.02 44.23
N TRP A 443 41.63 2.18 44.68
CA TRP A 443 42.49 3.26 45.12
C TRP A 443 43.25 2.91 46.41
N ARG A 444 42.58 2.31 47.39
CA ARG A 444 43.21 1.90 48.65
C ARG A 444 44.33 0.87 48.47
N SER A 445 44.21 -0.01 47.47
CA SER A 445 45.23 -1.02 47.15
C SER A 445 46.36 -0.49 46.26
N GLY A 446 46.29 0.75 45.78
CA GLY A 446 47.31 1.37 44.92
C GLY A 446 47.11 1.15 43.42
N HIS A 447 46.00 0.55 42.98
CA HIS A 447 45.70 0.34 41.56
C HIS A 447 45.12 1.59 40.88
N VAL A 448 44.71 2.60 41.65
CA VAL A 448 44.27 3.91 41.18
C VAL A 448 45.02 4.98 41.96
N ASP A 449 45.65 5.93 41.28
CA ASP A 449 46.62 6.85 41.90
C ASP A 449 45.98 7.99 42.70
N THR A 450 44.90 8.57 42.18
CA THR A 450 44.29 9.81 42.72
C THR A 450 42.80 9.64 42.96
N LEU A 451 42.25 10.46 43.84
CA LEU A 451 40.80 10.50 44.07
C LEU A 451 40.05 11.05 42.84
N ARG A 452 40.68 11.92 42.03
CA ARG A 452 40.15 12.33 40.72
C ARG A 452 39.93 11.13 39.79
N ASN A 453 40.89 10.19 39.76
CA ASN A 453 40.74 8.98 38.95
C ASN A 453 39.69 8.02 39.53
N VAL A 454 39.47 7.99 40.85
CA VAL A 454 38.34 7.27 41.46
C VAL A 454 37.02 7.85 40.97
N VAL A 455 36.85 9.18 41.05
CA VAL A 455 35.66 9.88 40.57
C VAL A 455 35.41 9.61 39.10
N ARG A 456 36.44 9.72 38.25
CA ARG A 456 36.32 9.43 36.82
C ARG A 456 35.84 8.00 36.57
N ARG A 457 36.40 7.02 37.27
CA ARG A 457 36.01 5.60 37.11
C ARG A 457 34.57 5.34 37.58
N VAL A 458 34.14 5.98 38.66
CA VAL A 458 32.73 5.89 39.11
C VAL A 458 31.80 6.56 38.10
N ALA A 459 32.19 7.70 37.55
CA ALA A 459 31.42 8.40 36.52
C ALA A 459 31.31 7.58 35.22
N GLU A 460 32.40 6.95 34.77
CA GLU A 460 32.41 6.01 33.63
C GLU A 460 31.43 4.85 33.87
N GLY A 461 31.47 4.24 35.06
CA GLY A 461 30.56 3.12 35.41
C GLY A 461 29.09 3.53 35.52
N VAL A 462 28.79 4.72 36.06
CA VAL A 462 27.42 5.25 36.11
C VAL A 462 26.95 5.66 34.71
N ASN A 463 27.85 6.13 33.84
CA ASN A 463 27.54 6.41 32.44
C ASN A 463 27.24 5.13 31.66
N ASP A 464 27.98 4.05 31.90
CA ASP A 464 27.66 2.73 31.37
C ASP A 464 26.27 2.24 31.86
N ASP A 465 25.93 2.48 33.13
CA ASP A 465 24.59 2.20 33.67
C ASP A 465 23.48 3.04 33.00
N MET A 466 23.82 4.19 32.43
CA MET A 466 22.95 5.10 31.67
C MET A 466 22.84 4.74 30.17
N SER A 467 23.50 3.65 29.74
CA SER A 467 23.36 3.11 28.38
C SER A 467 22.44 1.87 28.41
N PRO A 468 21.31 1.86 27.66
CA PRO A 468 20.38 0.73 27.65
C PRO A 468 21.02 -0.58 27.17
N GLU A 469 22.04 -0.48 26.30
CA GLU A 469 22.79 -1.61 25.74
C GLU A 469 23.68 -2.29 26.79
N LYS A 470 24.15 -1.55 27.78
CA LYS A 470 25.06 -2.01 28.83
C LYS A 470 24.34 -2.28 30.17
N SER A 471 23.12 -1.75 30.32
CA SER A 471 22.35 -1.78 31.57
C SER A 471 20.98 -2.40 31.38
N THR A 472 20.82 -3.65 31.82
CA THR A 472 19.51 -4.33 31.85
C THR A 472 18.47 -3.55 32.67
N ARG A 473 18.91 -2.81 33.71
CA ARG A 473 18.00 -2.00 34.55
C ARG A 473 17.41 -0.85 33.77
N LEU A 474 18.24 -0.14 33.01
CA LEU A 474 17.79 0.98 32.18
C LEU A 474 16.93 0.49 31.03
N ALA A 475 17.32 -0.62 30.40
CA ALA A 475 16.54 -1.33 29.40
C ALA A 475 15.08 -1.60 29.86
N ILE A 476 14.90 -2.10 31.09
CA ILE A 476 13.56 -2.33 31.68
C ILE A 476 12.79 -1.02 31.85
N VAL A 477 13.46 0.04 32.33
CA VAL A 477 12.84 1.36 32.52
C VAL A 477 12.37 1.96 31.21
N VAL A 478 13.21 1.94 30.18
CA VAL A 478 12.89 2.47 28.84
C VAL A 478 11.74 1.67 28.22
N ALA A 479 11.77 0.33 28.30
CA ALA A 479 10.69 -0.51 27.78
C ALA A 479 9.36 -0.26 28.53
N ALA A 480 9.38 -0.12 29.85
CA ALA A 480 8.19 0.18 30.64
C ALA A 480 7.60 1.55 30.29
N TRP A 481 8.46 2.55 30.06
CA TRP A 481 8.04 3.87 29.64
C TRP A 481 7.47 3.89 28.21
N GLN A 482 8.12 3.23 27.25
CA GLN A 482 7.61 3.10 25.89
C GLN A 482 6.21 2.46 25.90
N ASN A 483 6.02 1.40 26.69
CA ASN A 483 4.72 0.76 26.84
C ASN A 483 3.63 1.64 27.47
N ARG A 484 3.98 2.71 28.20
CA ARG A 484 3.02 3.73 28.68
C ARG A 484 2.68 4.79 27.65
N LEU A 485 3.60 5.10 26.73
CA LEU A 485 3.36 6.05 25.64
C LEU A 485 2.40 5.46 24.59
N ARG A 486 2.49 4.15 24.33
CA ARG A 486 1.71 3.45 23.29
C ARG A 486 0.20 3.75 23.32
N PRO A 487 -0.53 3.58 24.44
CA PRO A 487 -1.98 3.85 24.47
C PRO A 487 -2.36 5.27 24.08
N ARG A 488 -1.49 6.26 24.34
CA ARG A 488 -1.75 7.66 23.94
C ARG A 488 -1.59 7.85 22.43
N VAL A 489 -0.55 7.25 21.84
CA VAL A 489 -0.36 7.29 20.39
C VAL A 489 -1.50 6.54 19.70
N ASP A 490 -1.92 5.40 20.24
CA ASP A 490 -3.06 4.63 19.75
C ASP A 490 -4.37 5.44 19.80
N GLU A 491 -4.57 6.28 20.81
CA GLU A 491 -5.73 7.16 20.93
C GLU A 491 -5.74 8.26 19.86
N LEU A 492 -4.56 8.78 19.51
CA LEU A 492 -4.39 9.78 18.44
C LEU A 492 -4.64 9.19 17.05
N THR A 493 -4.26 7.94 16.81
CA THR A 493 -4.40 7.29 15.49
C THR A 493 -5.76 6.62 15.30
N ARG A 494 -6.50 6.32 16.37
CA ARG A 494 -7.82 5.65 16.28
C ARG A 494 -8.83 6.40 15.39
N PRO A 495 -9.06 7.72 15.53
CA PRO A 495 -10.02 8.43 14.67
C PRO A 495 -9.66 8.36 13.18
N ILE A 496 -8.36 8.30 12.87
CA ILE A 496 -7.84 8.17 11.50
C ILE A 496 -8.15 6.77 10.96
N CYS A 497 -7.93 5.73 11.77
CA CYS A 497 -8.28 4.35 11.42
C CYS A 497 -9.79 4.18 11.20
N ASP A 498 -10.60 4.73 12.10
CA ASP A 498 -12.07 4.64 12.03
C ASP A 498 -12.60 5.27 10.74
N ARG A 499 -12.10 6.45 10.36
CA ARG A 499 -12.47 7.11 9.09
C ARG A 499 -12.03 6.34 7.84
N ALA A 500 -10.95 5.58 7.93
CA ALA A 500 -10.44 4.74 6.86
C ALA A 500 -11.08 3.33 6.83
N GLY A 501 -11.99 3.02 7.76
CA GLY A 501 -12.59 1.68 7.88
C GLY A 501 -11.60 0.60 8.32
N LEU A 502 -10.48 0.99 8.93
CA LEU A 502 -9.42 0.08 9.38
C LEU A 502 -9.63 -0.34 10.84
N ASP A 503 -9.28 -1.59 11.17
CA ASP A 503 -9.16 -2.00 12.57
C ASP A 503 -8.11 -1.12 13.27
N PRO A 504 -8.46 -0.39 14.35
CA PRO A 504 -7.51 0.43 15.10
C PRO A 504 -6.29 -0.34 15.60
N GLY A 505 -6.37 -1.67 15.70
CA GLY A 505 -5.24 -2.56 15.97
C GLY A 505 -4.08 -2.45 14.99
N ARG A 506 -4.29 -1.97 13.76
CA ARG A 506 -3.28 -1.92 12.70
C ARG A 506 -2.26 -0.79 12.84
N MET A 507 -2.66 0.31 13.47
CA MET A 507 -1.77 1.44 13.76
C MET A 507 -1.20 1.37 15.19
N LYS A 508 -1.40 0.25 15.90
CA LYS A 508 -0.82 0.06 17.23
C LYS A 508 0.67 -0.21 17.13
N LEU A 509 1.44 0.62 17.82
CA LEU A 509 2.86 0.38 18.02
C LEU A 509 3.04 -0.99 18.71
N PRO A 510 4.00 -1.84 18.32
CA PRO A 510 4.26 -3.13 18.95
C PRO A 510 4.73 -2.99 20.40
N PRO A 511 4.44 -3.97 21.28
CA PRO A 511 4.95 -3.97 22.64
C PRO A 511 6.47 -4.15 22.66
N VAL A 512 7.13 -3.41 23.55
CA VAL A 512 8.57 -3.58 23.77
C VAL A 512 8.80 -4.55 24.92
N GLU A 513 9.42 -5.70 24.60
CA GLU A 513 9.83 -6.71 25.57
C GLU A 513 11.35 -6.68 25.80
N VAL A 514 11.78 -7.02 27.02
CA VAL A 514 13.19 -7.22 27.37
C VAL A 514 13.44 -8.71 27.52
N ARG A 515 14.20 -9.35 26.60
CA ARG A 515 14.54 -10.77 26.67
C ARG A 515 16.05 -10.95 26.87
N SER A 516 16.43 -11.61 27.97
CA SER A 516 17.83 -12.00 28.26
C SER A 516 18.85 -10.85 28.21
N GLY A 517 18.51 -9.68 28.76
CA GLY A 517 19.42 -8.52 28.82
C GLY A 517 19.60 -7.77 27.50
N ARG A 518 18.95 -8.22 26.41
CA ARG A 518 18.76 -7.44 25.19
C ARG A 518 17.32 -6.97 25.14
N VAL A 519 17.14 -5.66 24.99
CA VAL A 519 15.83 -5.14 24.60
C VAL A 519 15.66 -5.46 23.13
N THR A 520 14.59 -6.17 22.78
CA THR A 520 14.13 -6.24 21.38
C THR A 520 13.50 -4.88 21.07
N VAL A 521 14.34 -3.86 20.87
CA VAL A 521 13.91 -2.56 20.38
C VAL A 521 13.98 -2.64 18.87
N ALA A 522 12.82 -2.57 18.21
CA ALA A 522 12.70 -2.31 16.78
C ALA A 522 12.97 -0.84 16.41
N VAL A 523 13.19 0.02 17.41
CA VAL A 523 13.60 1.42 17.25
C VAL A 523 15.10 1.50 17.00
N ASN A 524 15.48 2.02 15.84
CA ASN A 524 16.87 2.16 15.45
C ASN A 524 17.53 3.28 16.26
N THR A 525 18.12 2.94 17.41
CA THR A 525 18.69 3.90 18.37
C THR A 525 19.93 4.66 17.89
N GLY A 526 20.24 4.66 16.59
CA GLY A 526 21.40 5.36 16.01
C GLY A 526 21.38 6.88 16.23
N VAL A 527 20.19 7.49 16.39
CA VAL A 527 20.04 8.93 16.73
C VAL A 527 20.09 9.17 18.24
N ALA A 528 19.80 8.15 19.06
CA ALA A 528 19.86 8.25 20.52
C ALA A 528 21.31 8.26 21.05
N THR A 529 22.26 7.67 20.33
CA THR A 529 23.67 7.59 20.73
C THR A 529 24.37 8.95 20.86
N ASP A 530 24.06 9.93 20.01
CA ASP A 530 24.64 11.29 20.12
C ASP A 530 24.03 12.09 21.29
N SER A 531 22.76 11.85 21.61
CA SER A 531 22.10 12.45 22.77
C SER A 531 22.62 11.84 24.08
N ILE A 532 22.90 10.53 24.10
CA ILE A 532 23.46 9.80 25.26
C ILE A 532 24.92 10.21 25.54
N ASN A 533 25.73 10.55 24.53
CA ASN A 533 27.08 11.07 24.76
C ASN A 533 27.10 12.40 25.53
N THR A 534 26.01 13.17 25.48
CA THR A 534 25.85 14.41 26.27
C THR A 534 25.58 14.10 27.76
N LEU A 535 25.04 12.93 28.10
CA LEU A 535 24.83 12.48 29.49
C LEU A 535 26.13 12.08 30.21
N GLY A 536 27.19 11.68 29.50
CA GLY A 536 28.44 11.23 30.12
C GLY A 536 29.22 12.32 30.87
N ASN A 537 29.25 13.55 30.33
CA ASN A 537 29.86 14.70 31.01
C ASN A 537 29.05 15.12 32.25
N LEU A 538 27.74 14.92 32.20
CA LEU A 538 26.74 15.26 33.20
C LEU A 538 26.88 14.39 34.45
N VAL A 539 26.97 13.07 34.26
CA VAL A 539 27.20 12.08 35.31
C VAL A 539 28.50 12.36 36.06
N THR A 540 29.54 12.79 35.34
CA THR A 540 30.86 13.09 35.92
C THR A 540 30.81 14.22 36.96
N VAL A 541 30.13 15.33 36.65
CA VAL A 541 30.01 16.48 37.57
C VAL A 541 29.22 16.11 38.82
N VAL A 542 28.11 15.38 38.66
CA VAL A 542 27.22 15.04 39.76
C VAL A 542 27.83 13.96 40.67
N VAL A 543 28.45 12.94 40.07
CA VAL A 543 29.20 11.89 40.80
C VAL A 543 30.41 12.49 41.54
N ALA A 544 31.11 13.45 40.94
CA ALA A 544 32.21 14.16 41.59
C ALA A 544 31.75 14.91 42.84
N GLY A 545 30.62 15.62 42.78
CA GLY A 545 30.04 16.32 43.93
C GLY A 545 29.65 15.38 45.07
N VAL A 546 28.97 14.28 44.77
CA VAL A 546 28.54 13.29 45.78
C VAL A 546 29.74 12.57 46.40
N LEU A 547 30.77 12.20 45.62
CA LEU A 547 31.99 11.58 46.13
C LEU A 547 32.88 12.54 46.92
N ALA A 548 32.94 13.81 46.52
CA ALA A 548 33.61 14.83 47.30
C ALA A 548 32.94 14.99 48.67
N MET A 549 31.61 14.97 48.73
CA MET A 549 30.87 14.98 50.00
C MET A 549 31.04 13.69 50.82
N THR A 550 31.27 12.52 50.20
CA THR A 550 31.50 11.27 50.93
C THR A 550 32.86 11.21 51.59
N LEU A 551 33.92 11.64 50.89
CA LEU A 551 35.29 11.48 51.34
C LEU A 551 35.76 12.62 52.24
N PHE A 552 35.20 13.81 52.06
CA PHE A 552 35.65 15.02 52.76
C PHE A 552 34.57 15.62 53.68
N GLY A 553 33.37 15.04 53.69
CA GLY A 553 32.23 15.49 54.49
C GLY A 553 31.62 16.80 53.99
N SER A 554 30.47 17.19 54.58
CA SER A 554 29.82 18.47 54.31
C SER A 554 30.56 19.61 55.00
N GLY A 555 31.72 20.00 54.49
CA GLY A 555 32.32 21.33 54.67
C GLY A 555 32.66 21.85 56.08
N ILE A 556 32.39 21.14 57.20
CA ILE A 556 32.62 21.69 58.56
C ILE A 556 33.20 20.66 59.57
N ALA A 557 33.17 19.35 59.34
CA ALA A 557 33.63 18.38 60.34
C ALA A 557 35.10 17.92 60.19
N LEU A 558 36.04 18.82 59.84
CA LEU A 558 37.47 18.46 59.81
C LEU A 558 38.11 18.31 61.21
N LEU A 559 37.37 18.63 62.28
CA LEU A 559 37.88 18.69 63.65
C LEU A 559 37.34 17.61 64.60
N ALA A 560 36.54 16.65 64.12
CA ALA A 560 35.88 15.67 65.00
C ALA A 560 36.14 14.19 64.68
N THR A 561 37.16 13.86 63.87
CA THR A 561 37.63 12.48 63.71
C THR A 561 39.05 12.35 64.25
N THR A 562 39.17 11.79 65.45
CA THR A 562 40.44 11.49 66.13
C THR A 562 41.14 10.32 65.44
N GLY A 563 41.92 10.63 64.41
CA GLY A 563 42.82 9.67 63.77
C GLY A 563 43.94 10.37 62.98
N PRO A 564 45.14 9.78 62.89
CA PRO A 564 46.32 10.43 62.27
C PRO A 564 46.13 10.81 60.80
N PHE A 565 45.16 10.21 60.08
CA PHE A 565 44.84 10.56 58.70
C PHE A 565 44.04 11.86 58.56
N ALA A 566 43.14 12.15 59.52
CA ALA A 566 42.44 13.43 59.56
C ALA A 566 43.46 14.57 59.72
N VAL A 567 44.53 14.35 60.48
CA VAL A 567 45.60 15.34 60.68
C VAL A 567 46.43 15.57 59.42
N VAL A 568 46.78 14.55 58.63
CA VAL A 568 47.59 14.74 57.40
C VAL A 568 46.76 15.39 56.28
N VAL A 569 45.52 14.91 56.06
CA VAL A 569 44.62 15.51 55.08
C VAL A 569 44.18 16.90 55.54
N ALA A 570 43.86 17.09 56.83
CA ALA A 570 43.58 18.41 57.37
C ALA A 570 44.79 19.33 57.35
N PHE A 571 46.02 18.83 57.51
CA PHE A 571 47.22 19.66 57.44
C PHE A 571 47.46 20.13 56.01
N VAL A 572 47.38 19.23 55.03
CA VAL A 572 47.50 19.59 53.61
C VAL A 572 46.35 20.52 53.21
N VAL A 573 45.11 20.15 53.49
CA VAL A 573 43.93 20.98 53.18
C VAL A 573 44.00 22.32 53.92
N ALA A 574 44.29 22.38 55.21
CA ALA A 574 44.37 23.63 55.97
C ALA A 574 45.50 24.55 55.45
N LEU A 575 46.66 24.00 55.12
CA LEU A 575 47.80 24.76 54.60
C LEU A 575 47.51 25.34 53.21
N PHE A 576 46.70 24.64 52.39
CA PHE A 576 46.21 25.15 51.11
C PHE A 576 44.99 26.08 51.25
N VAL A 577 44.05 25.82 52.17
CA VAL A 577 42.88 26.68 52.47
C VAL A 577 43.34 28.05 52.94
N LEU A 578 44.36 28.10 53.82
CA LEU A 578 44.97 29.33 54.31
C LEU A 578 45.62 30.17 53.19
N ARG A 579 46.02 29.54 52.08
CA ARG A 579 46.80 30.18 51.00
C ARG A 579 45.99 30.48 49.73
N TYR A 580 44.96 29.69 49.44
CA TYR A 580 44.25 29.74 48.14
C TYR A 580 42.71 29.68 48.28
N GLY A 581 42.16 29.61 49.49
CA GLY A 581 40.73 29.51 49.71
C GLY A 581 40.19 28.07 49.66
N LYS A 582 38.94 27.92 50.11
CA LYS A 582 38.33 26.61 50.43
C LYS A 582 38.09 25.72 49.22
N GLU A 583 37.75 26.31 48.08
CA GLU A 583 37.45 25.59 46.83
C GLU A 583 38.72 25.07 46.15
N ALA A 584 39.76 25.90 46.03
CA ALA A 584 41.05 25.51 45.43
C ALA A 584 41.81 24.45 46.23
N ALA A 585 41.65 24.43 47.56
CA ALA A 585 42.27 23.42 48.42
C ALA A 585 41.64 22.03 48.25
N MET A 586 40.32 21.98 48.05
CA MET A 586 39.58 20.73 47.81
C MET A 586 39.90 20.17 46.43
N GLU A 587 39.99 21.04 45.42
CA GLU A 587 40.40 20.67 44.06
C GLU A 587 41.81 20.06 44.03
N ARG A 588 42.75 20.66 44.75
CA ARG A 588 44.14 20.18 44.80
C ARG A 588 44.29 18.87 45.58
N ALA A 589 43.48 18.65 46.62
CA ALA A 589 43.48 17.40 47.38
C ALA A 589 43.03 16.18 46.55
N MET A 590 42.18 16.38 45.54
CA MET A 590 41.73 15.33 44.62
C MET A 590 42.85 14.78 43.72
N ASP A 591 43.90 15.57 43.49
CA ASP A 591 45.03 15.25 42.60
C ASP A 591 46.25 14.68 43.31
N ILE A 592 46.22 14.62 44.64
CA ILE A 592 47.35 14.11 45.42
C ILE A 592 47.41 12.59 45.28
N ASN A 593 48.57 12.10 44.84
CA ASN A 593 48.92 10.68 44.91
C ASN A 593 49.39 10.34 46.33
N PHE A 594 48.45 9.95 47.19
CA PHE A 594 48.77 9.56 48.57
C PHE A 594 49.58 8.25 48.60
N PRO A 595 50.61 8.10 49.43
CA PRO A 595 51.28 6.82 49.61
C PRO A 595 50.32 5.71 50.07
N VAL A 596 50.48 4.47 49.59
CA VAL A 596 49.57 3.34 49.91
C VAL A 596 49.44 3.08 51.41
N LEU A 597 50.53 3.24 52.17
CA LEU A 597 50.53 3.18 53.63
C LEU A 597 49.56 4.20 54.24
N ALA A 598 49.55 5.43 53.72
CA ALA A 598 48.65 6.48 54.20
C ALA A 598 47.18 6.12 53.90
N ARG A 599 46.88 5.53 52.74
CA ARG A 599 45.52 5.09 52.34
C ARG A 599 44.94 3.99 53.23
N LYS A 600 45.79 3.23 53.94
CA LYS A 600 45.41 2.06 54.77
C LYS A 600 45.27 2.37 56.26
N LEU A 601 45.48 3.61 56.69
CA LEU A 601 45.55 4.00 58.12
C LEU A 601 44.24 3.79 58.92
N LYS A 602 43.06 3.99 58.31
CA LYS A 602 41.75 3.66 58.91
C LYS A 602 41.27 2.31 58.37
N GLY A 603 40.58 1.50 59.18
CA GLY A 603 40.12 0.17 58.79
C GLY A 603 39.20 0.19 57.57
N GLU A 604 39.40 -0.74 56.62
CA GLU A 604 38.56 -0.81 55.41
C GLU A 604 37.09 -1.06 55.76
N GLY A 605 36.82 -1.97 56.70
CA GLY A 605 35.45 -2.31 57.11
C GLY A 605 34.69 -1.12 57.70
N GLU A 606 35.37 -0.26 58.44
CA GLU A 606 34.77 0.96 59.04
C GLU A 606 34.40 1.98 57.96
N LEU A 607 35.31 2.24 57.01
CA LEU A 607 35.08 3.17 55.90
C LEU A 607 34.01 2.66 54.92
N VAL A 608 33.99 1.36 54.64
CA VAL A 608 32.96 0.75 53.80
C VAL A 608 31.59 0.77 54.51
N ALA A 609 31.54 0.56 55.83
CA ALA A 609 30.31 0.69 56.61
C ALA A 609 29.77 2.13 56.58
N GLU A 610 30.64 3.14 56.66
CA GLU A 610 30.29 4.55 56.57
C GLU A 610 29.77 4.95 55.17
N LEU A 611 30.39 4.41 54.11
CA LEU A 611 29.90 4.56 52.72
C LEU A 611 28.51 3.92 52.56
N ARG A 612 28.29 2.73 53.11
CA ARG A 612 26.99 2.03 53.08
C ARG A 612 25.91 2.77 53.87
N ALA A 613 26.24 3.25 55.06
CA ALA A 613 25.29 3.98 55.91
C ALA A 613 24.81 5.29 55.25
N SER A 614 25.67 5.94 54.47
CA SER A 614 25.34 7.16 53.74
C SER A 614 24.81 6.94 52.31
N ALA A 615 24.85 5.69 51.81
CA ALA A 615 24.45 5.35 50.45
C ALA A 615 22.99 5.74 50.13
N PRO A 616 21.96 5.41 50.93
CA PRO A 616 20.57 5.67 50.54
C PRO A 616 20.28 7.16 50.29
N ARG A 617 20.82 8.03 51.16
CA ARG A 617 20.65 9.49 51.04
C ARG A 617 21.36 10.04 49.80
N LYS A 618 22.57 9.57 49.55
CA LYS A 618 23.43 10.05 48.45
C LYS A 618 22.96 9.56 47.09
N GLU A 619 22.47 8.33 47.02
CA GLU A 619 21.84 7.78 45.81
C GLU A 619 20.55 8.53 45.49
N ALA A 620 19.74 8.87 46.48
CA ALA A 620 18.55 9.70 46.29
C ALA A 620 18.91 11.13 45.82
N GLU A 621 19.95 11.74 46.41
CA GLU A 621 20.43 13.06 46.00
C GLU A 621 20.98 13.05 44.57
N LEU A 622 21.76 12.04 44.20
CA LEU A 622 22.23 11.85 42.83
C LEU A 622 21.06 11.70 41.86
N ALA A 623 20.07 10.86 42.18
CA ALA A 623 18.91 10.66 41.32
C ALA A 623 18.13 11.98 41.10
N ALA A 624 17.97 12.79 42.15
CA ALA A 624 17.31 14.10 42.04
C ALA A 624 18.11 15.07 41.14
N GLN A 625 19.43 15.14 41.32
CA GLN A 625 20.31 16.01 40.52
C GLN A 625 20.35 15.55 39.05
N LEU A 626 20.46 14.24 38.79
CA LEU A 626 20.40 13.68 37.43
C LEU A 626 19.05 13.98 36.76
N LYS A 627 17.93 13.76 37.45
CA LYS A 627 16.59 14.06 36.90
C LYS A 627 16.48 15.54 36.50
N ALA A 628 16.82 16.45 37.40
CA ALA A 628 16.72 17.89 37.17
C ALA A 628 17.56 18.31 35.97
N GLN A 629 18.77 17.75 35.86
CA GLN A 629 19.69 18.07 34.80
C GLN A 629 19.26 17.48 33.44
N ILE A 630 18.73 16.25 33.40
CA ILE A 630 18.12 15.66 32.20
C ILE A 630 17.00 16.56 31.66
N LEU A 631 16.10 17.01 32.55
CA LEU A 631 14.98 17.86 32.17
C LEU A 631 15.40 19.27 31.73
N LYS A 632 16.52 19.79 32.25
CA LYS A 632 17.00 21.13 31.91
C LYS A 632 17.75 21.17 30.58
N GLU A 633 18.61 20.18 30.29
CA GLU A 633 19.57 20.25 29.18
C GLU A 633 19.28 19.30 28.03
N SER A 634 18.52 18.23 28.28
CA SER A 634 18.29 17.16 27.30
C SER A 634 16.81 16.98 26.94
N ALA A 635 15.89 17.70 27.60
CA ALA A 635 14.46 17.48 27.41
C ALA A 635 14.01 17.65 25.95
N ASP A 636 14.38 18.75 25.31
CA ASP A 636 14.00 19.02 23.93
C ASP A 636 14.63 18.03 22.96
N LYS A 637 15.94 17.75 23.09
CA LYS A 637 16.65 16.78 22.25
C LYS A 637 16.06 15.37 22.35
N LEU A 638 15.73 14.93 23.56
CA LEU A 638 15.10 13.63 23.78
C LEU A 638 13.68 13.60 23.20
N THR A 639 12.91 14.67 23.38
CA THR A 639 11.56 14.80 22.82
C THR A 639 11.60 14.71 21.30
N ASP A 640 12.50 15.45 20.65
CA ASP A 640 12.67 15.44 19.19
C ASP A 640 13.11 14.07 18.67
N ALA A 641 14.09 13.45 19.33
CA ALA A 641 14.60 12.15 18.91
C ALA A 641 13.52 11.07 19.02
N ILE A 642 12.81 11.00 20.14
CA ILE A 642 11.72 10.04 20.35
C ILE A 642 10.57 10.29 19.38
N THR A 643 10.18 11.55 19.18
CA THR A 643 9.09 11.89 18.27
C THR A 643 9.40 11.44 16.85
N ARG A 644 10.64 11.66 16.36
CA ARG A 644 11.07 11.18 15.04
C ARG A 644 10.95 9.67 14.89
N GLU A 645 11.34 8.91 15.91
CA GLU A 645 11.26 7.45 15.89
C GLU A 645 9.81 6.95 15.89
N VAL A 646 8.95 7.51 16.76
CA VAL A 646 7.52 7.17 16.78
C VAL A 646 6.87 7.47 15.43
N VAL A 647 7.21 8.61 14.82
CA VAL A 647 6.71 8.98 13.48
C VAL A 647 7.19 7.99 12.42
N ALA A 648 8.45 7.57 12.45
CA ALA A 648 8.97 6.57 11.52
C ALA A 648 8.23 5.23 11.64
N GLU A 649 7.99 4.77 12.87
CA GLU A 649 7.24 3.53 13.12
C GLU A 649 5.77 3.63 12.68
N LEU A 650 5.12 4.78 12.91
CA LEU A 650 3.76 5.03 12.39
C LEU A 650 3.71 5.01 10.86
N ARG A 651 4.74 5.52 10.18
CA ARG A 651 4.83 5.44 8.71
C ARG A 651 4.99 4.01 8.23
N ASP A 652 5.78 3.21 8.94
CA ASP A 652 5.98 1.80 8.61
C ASP A 652 4.68 1.01 8.78
N LEU A 653 3.95 1.24 9.88
CA LEU A 653 2.62 0.66 10.12
C LEU A 653 1.60 1.14 9.07
N SER A 654 1.64 2.42 8.70
CA SER A 654 0.77 2.98 7.67
C SER A 654 0.89 2.24 6.35
N ARG A 655 2.12 2.00 5.86
CA ARG A 655 2.36 1.27 4.60
C ARG A 655 1.73 -0.13 4.60
N VAL A 656 1.70 -0.80 5.75
CA VAL A 656 1.05 -2.11 5.89
C VAL A 656 -0.48 -1.97 5.96
N ALA A 657 -0.97 -0.98 6.70
CA ALA A 657 -2.39 -0.73 6.88
C ALA A 657 -3.10 -0.34 5.56
N GLN A 658 -2.43 0.42 4.70
CA GLN A 658 -2.96 0.83 3.39
C GLN A 658 -3.38 -0.36 2.50
N LEU A 659 -2.70 -1.50 2.60
CA LEU A 659 -3.02 -2.70 1.83
C LEU A 659 -4.41 -3.27 2.16
N GLN A 660 -4.98 -2.87 3.30
CA GLN A 660 -6.26 -3.34 3.82
C GLN A 660 -7.38 -2.32 3.63
N ILE A 661 -7.09 -1.12 3.11
CA ILE A 661 -8.12 -0.15 2.75
C ILE A 661 -8.92 -0.73 1.56
N VAL A 662 -10.24 -0.75 1.72
CA VAL A 662 -11.21 -1.25 0.73
C VAL A 662 -12.16 -0.13 0.33
#